data_AF-A0A142BBR1-F1
#
_entry.id   AF-A0A142BBR1-F1
#
_cell.length_a   1.000
_cell.length_b   1.000
_cell.length_c   1.000
_cell.angle_alpha   90.00
_cell.angle_beta   90.00
_cell.angle_gamma   90.00
#
_symmetry.space_group_name_H-M   'P 1'
#
loop_
_entity.id
_entity.type
_entity.pdbx_description
1 polymer ?
#
loop_
_entity_poly.entity_id
_entity_poly.type
_entity_poly.pdbx_seq_one_letter_code
_entity_poly.pdbx_strand_id
1 'polypeptide(L)'
;MMSAVNRFAAHPTNRYMIILSTRNYGKNEQEKAFLDKCIEAYKKIYGVEIEPCYAVDASKMKSGVFSRLMDKIGRPENLHKKYIVFSSYASMGAGKNPDYRIHGDEETQKRLTFVDNSGFKPKKPSADADCIYMAMPTNVFSIKDEENGSGHFDYPDAMFKRSCLYDITALYSGGIIDARTTKKFCRFVLNSTSRKAIKMRLGGAYKSKTDVDFTFNNAEDYIASLRMLIEQATGRIGRTAYKSREIMVFANWQLAPYLADDDRPKEALSIEYFALVNKARACDRSGKNDEPVIPSPMETARRKAKQENKKTLDYFDTLVPFMLSDEFHQYATCERILSDLLGQLQVLKEPSFSAIYELIDVTSCHPSDVFRELVLFSHDWEVITDFNNKIKVAAAEGSHKTPKQARALLCQKLAKMCGNFRFLARYDEVKGWSRLREGLLQNPTLHKLPGEFLHAYIDCEILRRSSYTTEYSYSGTPEVRFADSFELFTDFTAPTHLVCQEEAELSVVLKNPAVRNHFERNDYCTDWKPKRFMMSPAAFRNIYRPAVAEQAVAAVLTASGMKWEDMPFEWTEKFDGIIVDQLTGQKAMVDVKFWKRTRFLKESHKYKIIDMAKKTGITKIIYINLFNEAKAEFGFAALVRNEVTGKLEEIDCAMAASDFMKVPGILSENGDVLKNHIKAIKHYIRS
;
A
#
# COMPACT_ATOMS: atom_id res chain seq x y z
N MET A 1 -12.92 11.84 -19.11
CA MET A 1 -14.16 11.59 -19.91
C MET A 1 -15.25 10.92 -19.09
N MET A 2 -15.08 9.67 -18.63
CA MET A 2 -16.17 8.94 -17.94
C MET A 2 -16.63 9.57 -16.62
N SER A 3 -15.77 10.32 -15.93
CA SER A 3 -16.16 11.15 -14.78
C SER A 3 -17.12 12.29 -15.16
N ALA A 4 -16.93 12.92 -16.32
CA ALA A 4 -17.86 13.92 -16.84
C ALA A 4 -19.21 13.29 -17.20
N VAL A 5 -19.20 12.09 -17.80
CA VAL A 5 -20.42 11.31 -18.06
C VAL A 5 -21.16 10.98 -16.77
N ASN A 6 -20.44 10.60 -15.71
CA ASN A 6 -21.03 10.32 -14.40
C ASN A 6 -21.73 11.56 -13.82
N ARG A 7 -21.05 12.71 -13.81
CA ARG A 7 -21.63 13.97 -13.32
C ARG A 7 -22.82 14.43 -14.16
N PHE A 8 -22.78 14.25 -15.47
CA PHE A 8 -23.90 14.52 -16.36
C PHE A 8 -25.10 13.59 -16.09
N ALA A 9 -24.85 12.30 -15.86
CA ALA A 9 -25.90 11.34 -15.50
C ALA A 9 -26.59 11.72 -14.18
N ALA A 10 -25.79 12.14 -13.18
CA ALA A 10 -26.28 12.60 -11.89
C ALA A 10 -27.02 13.94 -11.92
N HIS A 11 -26.79 14.77 -12.94
CA HIS A 11 -27.35 16.13 -12.99
C HIS A 11 -28.89 16.09 -13.18
N PRO A 12 -29.69 16.82 -12.38
CA PRO A 12 -31.14 16.68 -12.41
C PRO A 12 -31.79 17.19 -13.70
N THR A 13 -31.23 18.22 -14.34
CA THR A 13 -31.89 18.92 -15.46
C THR A 13 -31.19 18.80 -16.80
N ASN A 14 -29.92 18.37 -16.84
CA ASN A 14 -29.14 18.38 -18.09
C ASN A 14 -29.41 17.11 -18.86
N ARG A 15 -29.55 17.22 -20.17
CA ARG A 15 -30.05 16.12 -21.02
C ARG A 15 -29.26 15.90 -22.27
N TYR A 16 -28.43 16.83 -22.70
CA TYR A 16 -27.71 16.68 -23.94
C TYR A 16 -26.23 16.99 -23.75
N MET A 17 -25.43 15.93 -23.74
CA MET A 17 -23.98 15.97 -23.62
C MET A 17 -23.31 15.77 -24.96
N ILE A 18 -22.34 16.63 -25.28
CA ILE A 18 -21.40 16.44 -26.38
C ILE A 18 -20.03 16.08 -25.82
N ILE A 19 -19.45 15.00 -26.31
CA ILE A 19 -18.08 14.59 -26.01
C ILE A 19 -17.22 14.85 -27.23
N LEU A 20 -16.22 15.72 -27.09
CA LEU A 20 -15.21 16.00 -28.10
C LEU A 20 -13.92 15.30 -27.72
N SER A 21 -13.68 14.17 -28.36
CA SER A 21 -12.50 13.35 -28.14
C SER A 21 -11.49 13.46 -29.28
N THR A 22 -10.30 12.92 -29.00
CA THR A 22 -9.16 12.87 -29.93
C THR A 22 -9.41 11.95 -31.14
N ARG A 23 -10.38 11.05 -31.01
CA ARG A 23 -10.89 10.17 -32.05
C ARG A 23 -12.38 9.92 -31.83
N ASN A 24 -13.06 9.39 -32.83
CA ASN A 24 -14.45 8.98 -32.71
C ASN A 24 -14.54 7.64 -31.96
N TYR A 25 -15.10 7.65 -30.75
CA TYR A 25 -15.31 6.47 -29.91
C TYR A 25 -16.56 5.67 -30.35
N GLY A 26 -16.51 4.35 -30.17
CA GLY A 26 -17.57 3.41 -30.50
C GLY A 26 -17.59 2.99 -31.98
N LYS A 27 -16.43 3.03 -32.66
CA LYS A 27 -16.27 2.47 -34.01
C LYS A 27 -16.09 0.95 -34.00
N ASN A 28 -15.47 0.42 -32.95
CA ASN A 28 -15.29 -1.02 -32.79
C ASN A 28 -16.29 -1.57 -31.75
N GLU A 29 -16.66 -2.84 -31.89
CA GLU A 29 -17.71 -3.47 -31.10
C GLU A 29 -17.32 -3.65 -29.62
N GLN A 30 -16.06 -3.98 -29.34
CA GLN A 30 -15.57 -4.15 -27.97
C GLN A 30 -15.59 -2.84 -27.16
N GLU A 31 -15.20 -1.73 -27.78
CA GLU A 31 -15.22 -0.38 -27.22
C GLU A 31 -16.65 0.08 -26.98
N LYS A 32 -17.55 -0.20 -27.93
CA LYS A 32 -18.97 0.07 -27.76
C LYS A 32 -19.53 -0.72 -26.57
N ALA A 33 -19.24 -2.02 -26.48
CA ALA A 33 -19.66 -2.86 -25.36
C ALA A 33 -19.12 -2.39 -24.01
N PHE A 34 -17.88 -1.89 -23.96
CA PHE A 34 -17.30 -1.30 -22.75
C PHE A 34 -18.04 -0.02 -22.34
N LEU A 35 -18.24 0.92 -23.26
CA LEU A 35 -18.93 2.17 -22.99
C LEU A 35 -20.39 1.93 -22.59
N ASP A 36 -21.07 1.00 -23.25
CA ASP A 36 -22.44 0.59 -22.92
C ASP A 36 -22.52 0.03 -21.50
N LYS A 37 -21.58 -0.83 -21.08
CA LYS A 37 -21.52 -1.32 -19.69
C LYS A 37 -21.37 -0.20 -18.66
N CYS A 38 -20.50 0.78 -18.93
CA CYS A 38 -20.32 1.92 -18.02
C CYS A 38 -21.58 2.78 -17.94
N ILE A 39 -22.21 3.07 -19.08
CA ILE A 39 -23.43 3.88 -19.13
C ILE A 39 -24.57 3.16 -18.43
N GLU A 40 -24.70 1.84 -18.64
CA GLU A 40 -25.72 1.03 -17.98
C GLU A 40 -25.57 1.03 -16.46
N ALA A 41 -24.34 1.04 -15.94
CA ALA A 41 -24.08 1.23 -14.51
C ALA A 41 -24.61 2.58 -14.02
N TYR A 42 -24.36 3.67 -14.76
CA TYR A 42 -24.87 5.00 -14.38
C TYR A 42 -26.39 5.13 -14.47
N LYS A 43 -27.03 4.51 -15.46
CA LYS A 43 -28.50 4.43 -15.53
C LYS A 43 -29.09 3.82 -14.26
N LYS A 44 -28.51 2.70 -13.80
CA LYS A 44 -28.96 2.00 -12.59
C LYS A 44 -28.73 2.82 -11.33
N ILE A 45 -27.57 3.48 -11.22
CA ILE A 45 -27.22 4.29 -10.04
C ILE A 45 -28.16 5.49 -9.89
N TYR A 46 -28.45 6.20 -10.98
CA TYR A 46 -29.19 7.47 -10.94
C TYR A 46 -30.66 7.35 -11.33
N GLY A 47 -31.12 6.17 -11.75
CA GLY A 47 -32.51 5.95 -12.18
C GLY A 47 -32.90 6.76 -13.43
N VAL A 48 -31.97 6.95 -14.36
CA VAL A 48 -32.16 7.77 -15.57
C VAL A 48 -32.02 6.94 -16.85
N GLU A 49 -32.76 7.30 -17.89
CA GLU A 49 -32.52 6.76 -19.24
C GLU A 49 -31.41 7.55 -19.95
N ILE A 50 -30.41 6.85 -20.47
CA ILE A 50 -29.29 7.43 -21.22
C ILE A 50 -29.14 6.74 -22.57
N GLU A 51 -29.15 7.50 -23.66
CA GLU A 51 -28.94 7.02 -25.02
C GLU A 51 -27.59 7.50 -25.58
N PRO A 52 -26.58 6.62 -25.71
CA PRO A 52 -25.31 6.97 -26.33
C PRO A 52 -25.39 6.92 -27.86
N CYS A 53 -24.86 7.96 -28.49
CA CYS A 53 -24.72 8.10 -29.93
C CYS A 53 -23.24 8.05 -30.29
N TYR A 54 -22.80 6.88 -30.76
CA TYR A 54 -21.40 6.60 -31.03
C TYR A 54 -20.93 7.04 -32.42
N ALA A 55 -19.62 7.32 -32.50
CA ALA A 55 -18.89 7.56 -33.73
C ALA A 55 -19.59 8.55 -34.68
N VAL A 56 -20.01 9.70 -34.16
CA VAL A 56 -20.58 10.79 -34.96
C VAL A 56 -19.44 11.53 -35.65
N ASP A 57 -19.18 11.18 -36.91
CA ASP A 57 -18.14 11.78 -37.73
C ASP A 57 -18.67 12.84 -38.72
N ALA A 58 -17.77 13.52 -39.42
CA ALA A 58 -18.12 14.56 -40.40
C ALA A 58 -19.10 14.06 -41.49
N SER A 59 -19.01 12.79 -41.89
CA SER A 59 -19.93 12.18 -42.86
C SER A 59 -21.33 11.99 -42.27
N LYS A 60 -21.43 11.51 -41.02
CA LYS A 60 -22.70 11.40 -40.28
C LYS A 60 -23.33 12.75 -39.94
N MET A 61 -22.51 13.79 -39.78
CA MET A 61 -22.98 15.17 -39.61
C MET A 61 -23.66 15.69 -40.89
N LYS A 62 -23.06 15.39 -42.06
CA LYS A 62 -23.55 15.80 -43.39
C LYS A 62 -24.73 14.96 -43.87
N SER A 63 -24.68 13.64 -43.69
CA SER A 63 -25.82 12.75 -43.98
C SER A 63 -26.94 13.03 -42.97
N GLY A 64 -28.21 12.96 -43.38
CA GLY A 64 -29.37 13.32 -42.53
C GLY A 64 -29.53 12.51 -41.22
N VAL A 65 -28.59 11.62 -40.89
CA VAL A 65 -28.50 10.85 -39.63
C VAL A 65 -28.39 11.78 -38.42
N PHE A 66 -27.46 12.75 -38.42
CA PHE A 66 -27.31 13.66 -37.29
C PHE A 66 -28.53 14.58 -37.12
N SER A 67 -29.13 15.05 -38.21
CA SER A 67 -30.38 15.82 -38.16
C SER A 67 -31.53 15.04 -37.54
N ARG A 68 -31.66 13.74 -37.85
CA ARG A 68 -32.68 12.88 -37.25
C ARG A 68 -32.46 12.69 -35.76
N LEU A 69 -31.20 12.60 -35.32
CA LEU A 69 -30.87 12.55 -33.89
C LEU A 69 -31.26 13.86 -33.19
N MET A 70 -30.88 15.01 -33.76
CA MET A 70 -31.22 16.31 -33.18
C MET A 70 -32.75 16.52 -33.12
N ASP A 71 -33.49 16.15 -34.16
CA ASP A 71 -34.95 16.17 -34.16
C ASP A 71 -35.54 15.27 -33.06
N LYS A 72 -34.97 14.06 -32.85
CA LYS A 72 -35.40 13.11 -31.82
C LYS A 72 -35.23 13.66 -30.39
N ILE A 73 -34.09 14.29 -30.09
CA ILE A 73 -33.78 14.85 -28.75
C ILE A 73 -34.84 15.86 -28.29
N GLY A 74 -35.39 16.61 -29.25
CA GLY A 74 -36.29 17.71 -28.98
C GLY A 74 -37.76 17.37 -28.83
N ARG A 75 -38.16 16.09 -28.97
CA ARG A 75 -39.56 15.69 -28.91
C ARG A 75 -40.10 15.53 -27.49
N PRO A 76 -41.40 15.85 -27.23
CA PRO A 76 -41.99 15.76 -25.90
C PRO A 76 -41.86 14.38 -25.25
N GLU A 77 -42.02 13.32 -26.04
CA GLU A 77 -41.92 11.94 -25.58
C GLU A 77 -40.52 11.56 -25.09
N ASN A 78 -39.47 12.28 -25.52
CA ASN A 78 -38.08 12.00 -25.16
C ASN A 78 -37.56 12.90 -24.04
N LEU A 79 -38.40 13.75 -23.43
CA LEU A 79 -37.93 14.76 -22.49
C LEU A 79 -37.35 14.18 -21.19
N HIS A 80 -37.67 12.93 -20.87
CA HIS A 80 -37.17 12.18 -19.71
C HIS A 80 -35.82 11.47 -19.98
N LYS A 81 -35.34 11.48 -21.22
CA LYS A 81 -34.09 10.81 -21.63
C LYS A 81 -32.93 11.77 -21.67
N LYS A 82 -31.73 11.25 -21.39
CA LYS A 82 -30.45 11.92 -21.58
C LYS A 82 -29.74 11.36 -22.82
N TYR A 83 -29.03 12.20 -23.54
CA TYR A 83 -28.33 11.87 -24.77
C TYR A 83 -26.85 12.21 -24.65
N ILE A 84 -25.98 11.29 -25.08
CA ILE A 84 -24.53 11.50 -25.11
C ILE A 84 -24.04 11.31 -26.54
N VAL A 85 -23.50 12.37 -27.15
CA VAL A 85 -22.95 12.33 -28.50
C VAL A 85 -21.43 12.22 -28.43
N PHE A 86 -20.88 11.08 -28.88
CA PHE A 86 -19.44 10.88 -29.02
C PHE A 86 -18.97 11.34 -30.39
N SER A 87 -18.23 12.46 -30.41
CA SER A 87 -17.73 13.13 -31.60
C SER A 87 -16.24 13.49 -31.43
N SER A 88 -15.67 14.13 -32.44
CA SER A 88 -14.31 14.67 -32.42
C SER A 88 -14.30 16.11 -32.92
N TYR A 89 -13.25 16.86 -32.57
CA TYR A 89 -13.07 18.25 -32.99
C TYR A 89 -13.15 18.42 -34.52
N ALA A 90 -12.51 17.53 -35.28
CA ALA A 90 -12.56 17.55 -36.75
C ALA A 90 -13.99 17.36 -37.30
N SER A 91 -14.79 16.53 -36.63
CA SER A 91 -16.17 16.24 -37.07
C SER A 91 -17.11 17.41 -36.83
N MET A 92 -16.89 18.18 -35.76
CA MET A 92 -17.62 19.42 -35.47
C MET A 92 -17.25 20.58 -36.41
N GLY A 93 -16.06 20.57 -37.00
CA GLY A 93 -15.61 21.55 -37.98
C GLY A 93 -16.34 21.50 -39.33
N ALA A 94 -17.14 20.45 -39.59
CA ALA A 94 -17.83 20.21 -40.86
C ALA A 94 -19.03 21.14 -41.15
N GLY A 95 -19.27 22.16 -40.30
CA GLY A 95 -20.17 23.27 -40.61
C GLY A 95 -21.61 23.17 -40.09
N LYS A 96 -21.99 22.09 -39.39
CA LYS A 96 -23.34 21.93 -38.83
C LYS A 96 -23.36 22.23 -37.33
N ASN A 97 -24.32 23.05 -36.90
CA ASN A 97 -24.50 23.35 -35.49
C ASN A 97 -25.19 22.16 -34.80
N PRO A 98 -24.78 21.77 -33.58
CA PRO A 98 -25.35 20.62 -32.89
C PRO A 98 -26.59 20.99 -32.07
N ASP A 99 -27.32 22.06 -32.42
CA ASP A 99 -28.55 22.41 -31.73
C ASP A 99 -29.69 21.45 -32.10
N TYR A 100 -30.58 21.22 -31.13
CA TYR A 100 -31.80 20.46 -31.34
C TYR A 100 -33.01 21.39 -31.38
N ARG A 101 -33.97 21.06 -32.25
CA ARG A 101 -35.22 21.81 -32.35
C ARG A 101 -36.14 21.39 -31.23
N ILE A 102 -36.79 22.32 -30.55
CA ILE A 102 -37.74 22.02 -29.48
C ILE A 102 -39.11 21.79 -30.13
N HIS A 103 -39.64 20.57 -30.02
CA HIS A 103 -40.98 20.20 -30.45
C HIS A 103 -41.82 20.10 -29.18
N GLY A 104 -42.81 20.97 -28.99
CA GLY A 104 -43.62 20.99 -27.78
C GLY A 104 -44.37 22.30 -27.58
N ASP A 105 -45.32 22.26 -26.66
CA ASP A 105 -46.11 23.37 -26.14
C ASP A 105 -45.30 24.31 -25.23
N GLU A 106 -45.93 25.37 -24.70
CA GLU A 106 -45.28 26.30 -23.77
C GLU A 106 -44.69 25.61 -22.53
N GLU A 107 -45.30 24.52 -22.04
CA GLU A 107 -44.82 23.71 -20.92
C GLU A 107 -43.42 23.13 -21.16
N THR A 108 -43.17 22.64 -22.37
CA THR A 108 -41.85 22.12 -22.77
C THR A 108 -40.81 23.23 -22.81
N GLN A 109 -41.21 24.44 -23.23
CA GLN A 109 -40.34 25.61 -23.30
C GLN A 109 -40.04 26.20 -21.91
N LYS A 110 -40.96 26.11 -20.93
CA LYS A 110 -40.76 26.57 -19.54
C LYS A 110 -39.60 25.86 -18.83
N ARG A 111 -39.18 24.68 -19.29
CA ARG A 111 -38.01 23.96 -18.74
C ARG A 111 -36.68 24.63 -19.10
N LEU A 112 -36.67 25.45 -20.14
CA LEU A 112 -35.53 26.21 -20.60
C LEU A 112 -35.71 27.69 -20.26
N THR A 113 -34.60 28.41 -20.19
CA THR A 113 -34.56 29.83 -19.92
C THR A 113 -34.27 30.56 -21.24
N PHE A 114 -35.13 31.50 -21.61
CA PHE A 114 -34.87 32.39 -22.74
C PHE A 114 -33.98 33.55 -22.27
N VAL A 115 -32.81 33.70 -22.86
CA VAL A 115 -31.77 34.64 -22.40
C VAL A 115 -31.52 35.83 -23.34
N ASP A 116 -32.32 35.96 -24.40
CA ASP A 116 -32.20 37.08 -25.34
C ASP A 116 -33.04 38.28 -24.86
N ASN A 117 -32.39 39.43 -24.75
CA ASN A 117 -32.99 40.69 -24.29
C ASN A 117 -33.82 41.40 -25.38
N SER A 118 -33.76 40.94 -26.64
CA SER A 118 -34.53 41.52 -27.75
C SER A 118 -36.04 41.22 -27.64
N GLY A 119 -36.43 40.23 -26.85
CA GLY A 119 -37.81 39.73 -26.74
C GLY A 119 -38.30 38.96 -27.99
N PHE A 120 -37.46 38.81 -29.02
CA PHE A 120 -37.83 38.11 -30.25
C PHE A 120 -37.76 36.59 -30.06
N LYS A 121 -38.91 35.95 -29.82
CA LYS A 121 -38.98 34.48 -29.77
C LYS A 121 -39.02 33.89 -31.18
N PRO A 122 -38.05 33.03 -31.57
CA PRO A 122 -38.03 32.44 -32.91
C PRO A 122 -39.23 31.50 -33.12
N LYS A 123 -39.82 31.53 -34.33
CA LYS A 123 -40.93 30.65 -34.73
C LYS A 123 -40.60 29.15 -34.60
N LYS A 124 -39.32 28.80 -34.72
CA LYS A 124 -38.79 27.44 -34.53
C LYS A 124 -37.77 27.51 -33.39
N PRO A 125 -38.17 27.28 -32.14
CA PRO A 125 -37.26 27.32 -31.02
C PRO A 125 -36.25 26.17 -31.11
N SER A 126 -34.97 26.47 -30.85
CA SER A 126 -33.91 25.48 -30.71
C SER A 126 -33.06 25.77 -29.49
N ALA A 127 -32.39 24.74 -28.98
CA ALA A 127 -31.48 24.80 -27.85
C ALA A 127 -30.20 24.02 -28.17
N ASP A 128 -29.09 24.50 -27.63
CA ASP A 128 -27.80 23.82 -27.72
C ASP A 128 -27.67 22.71 -26.67
N ALA A 129 -26.55 21.97 -26.72
CA ALA A 129 -26.16 21.05 -25.65
C ALA A 129 -25.97 21.78 -24.31
N ASP A 130 -26.45 21.16 -23.25
CA ASP A 130 -26.33 21.67 -21.87
C ASP A 130 -25.11 21.07 -21.14
N CYS A 131 -24.40 20.15 -21.78
CA CYS A 131 -23.15 19.61 -21.26
C CYS A 131 -22.12 19.39 -22.38
N ILE A 132 -20.86 19.74 -22.13
CA ILE A 132 -19.75 19.44 -23.05
C ILE A 132 -18.56 18.85 -22.29
N TYR A 133 -17.89 17.86 -22.88
CA TYR A 133 -16.57 17.40 -22.46
C TYR A 133 -15.54 17.56 -23.57
N MET A 134 -14.42 18.20 -23.26
CA MET A 134 -13.34 18.49 -24.19
C MET A 134 -12.06 17.75 -23.82
N ALA A 135 -11.64 16.78 -24.64
CA ALA A 135 -10.35 16.12 -24.50
C ALA A 135 -9.21 17.02 -25.00
N MET A 136 -7.97 16.75 -24.60
CA MET A 136 -6.79 17.42 -25.14
C MET A 136 -6.71 17.24 -26.67
N PRO A 137 -6.78 18.31 -27.49
CA PRO A 137 -6.67 18.21 -28.93
C PRO A 137 -5.34 17.58 -29.35
N THR A 138 -5.34 16.82 -30.45
CA THR A 138 -4.16 16.03 -30.86
C THR A 138 -3.66 16.37 -32.24
N ASN A 139 -4.50 16.98 -33.07
CA ASN A 139 -4.25 17.27 -34.47
C ASN A 139 -4.49 18.77 -34.67
N VAL A 140 -3.64 19.60 -34.08
CA VAL A 140 -3.74 21.07 -34.20
C VAL A 140 -3.21 21.53 -35.57
N PHE A 141 -2.34 20.74 -36.20
CA PHE A 141 -1.92 20.90 -37.58
C PHE A 141 -2.98 20.37 -38.55
N SER A 142 -3.77 21.26 -39.14
CA SER A 142 -4.86 20.90 -40.06
C SER A 142 -4.36 20.69 -41.48
N ILE A 143 -3.99 19.46 -41.83
CA ILE A 143 -3.63 19.11 -43.21
C ILE A 143 -4.91 18.96 -44.03
N LYS A 144 -5.12 19.88 -44.98
CA LYS A 144 -6.22 19.76 -45.96
C LYS A 144 -5.99 18.52 -46.83
N ASP A 145 -6.96 17.62 -46.81
CA ASP A 145 -7.01 16.44 -47.68
C ASP A 145 -8.35 16.50 -48.39
N GLU A 146 -8.37 17.09 -49.59
CA GLU A 146 -9.56 17.00 -50.44
C GLU A 146 -9.69 15.55 -50.87
N GLU A 147 -10.72 14.87 -50.37
CA GLU A 147 -11.08 13.50 -50.78
C GLU A 147 -11.47 13.52 -52.26
N ASN A 148 -10.49 13.52 -53.15
CA ASN A 148 -10.69 13.21 -54.55
C ASN A 148 -10.90 11.69 -54.68
N GLY A 149 -12.11 11.24 -54.32
CA GLY A 149 -12.85 10.10 -54.92
C GLY A 149 -12.15 8.76 -55.17
N SER A 150 -10.96 8.49 -54.65
CA SER A 150 -10.21 7.25 -54.93
C SER A 150 -9.74 6.61 -53.64
N GLY A 151 -10.70 6.04 -52.90
CA GLY A 151 -10.53 5.46 -51.58
C GLY A 151 -9.66 4.20 -51.47
N HIS A 152 -8.62 3.99 -52.30
CA HIS A 152 -7.84 2.73 -52.26
C HIS A 152 -6.31 2.83 -52.32
N PHE A 153 -5.67 3.99 -52.49
CA PHE A 153 -4.20 4.07 -52.47
C PHE A 153 -3.65 5.10 -51.46
N ASP A 154 -2.77 4.64 -50.55
CA ASP A 154 -2.05 5.47 -49.56
C ASP A 154 -0.90 6.27 -50.20
N TYR A 155 -1.13 6.86 -51.38
CA TYR A 155 -0.12 7.63 -52.11
C TYR A 155 -0.34 9.15 -51.95
N PRO A 156 0.67 9.92 -51.52
CA PRO A 156 0.58 11.37 -51.39
C PRO A 156 0.80 12.04 -52.75
N ASP A 157 -0.26 12.50 -53.39
CA ASP A 157 -0.18 13.28 -54.63
C ASP A 157 0.52 14.64 -54.44
N ALA A 158 0.81 15.30 -55.57
CA ALA A 158 1.52 16.58 -55.58
C ALA A 158 0.76 17.70 -54.85
N MET A 159 -0.58 17.69 -54.89
CA MET A 159 -1.42 18.71 -54.23
C MET A 159 -1.38 18.56 -52.71
N PHE A 160 -1.44 17.33 -52.22
CA PHE A 160 -1.28 17.00 -50.81
C PHE A 160 0.11 17.40 -50.30
N LYS A 161 1.18 17.05 -51.03
CA LYS A 161 2.55 17.45 -50.66
C LYS A 161 2.72 18.97 -50.68
N ARG A 162 2.17 19.66 -51.68
CA ARG A 162 2.20 21.13 -51.77
C ARG A 162 1.52 21.79 -50.58
N SER A 163 0.36 21.26 -50.16
CA SER A 163 -0.36 21.78 -48.98
C SER A 163 0.46 21.62 -47.70
N CYS A 164 1.07 20.44 -47.50
CA CYS A 164 1.95 20.20 -46.36
C CYS A 164 3.16 21.16 -46.37
N LEU A 165 3.80 21.36 -47.52
CA LEU A 165 4.94 22.26 -47.66
C LEU A 165 4.55 23.71 -47.41
N TYR A 166 3.38 24.13 -47.90
CA TYR A 166 2.83 25.47 -47.63
C TYR A 166 2.70 25.71 -46.12
N ASP A 167 2.05 24.80 -45.40
CA ASP A 167 1.86 24.91 -43.95
C ASP A 167 3.22 24.96 -43.22
N ILE A 168 4.19 24.13 -43.61
CA ILE A 168 5.56 24.13 -43.06
C ILE A 168 6.25 25.48 -43.32
N THR A 169 6.16 26.02 -44.54
CA THR A 169 6.78 27.31 -44.87
C THR A 169 6.10 28.48 -44.18
N ALA A 170 4.79 28.42 -43.95
CA ALA A 170 4.08 29.44 -43.18
C ALA A 170 4.56 29.49 -41.72
N LEU A 171 4.76 28.32 -41.09
CA LEU A 171 5.35 28.24 -39.75
C LEU A 171 6.77 28.82 -39.70
N TYR A 172 7.59 28.57 -40.74
CA TYR A 172 8.93 29.14 -40.84
C TYR A 172 8.90 30.67 -41.01
N SER A 173 8.06 31.18 -41.91
CA SER A 173 7.88 32.62 -42.14
C SER A 173 7.34 33.34 -40.92
N GLY A 174 6.53 32.67 -40.10
CA GLY A 174 6.04 33.19 -38.81
C GLY A 174 7.06 33.09 -37.66
N GLY A 175 8.25 32.55 -37.88
CA GLY A 175 9.29 32.40 -36.86
C GLY A 175 9.03 31.29 -35.83
N ILE A 176 8.04 30.42 -36.07
CA ILE A 176 7.60 29.37 -35.13
C ILE A 176 8.55 28.16 -35.14
N ILE A 177 9.14 27.85 -36.31
CA ILE A 177 10.13 26.79 -36.48
C ILE A 177 11.39 27.34 -37.14
N ASP A 178 12.55 26.83 -36.76
CA ASP A 178 13.83 27.27 -37.34
C ASP A 178 14.12 26.65 -38.72
N ALA A 179 15.13 27.16 -39.42
CA ALA A 179 15.50 26.72 -40.76
C ALA A 179 15.95 25.24 -40.83
N ARG A 180 16.57 24.71 -39.77
CA ARG A 180 17.00 23.30 -39.67
C ARG A 180 15.79 22.39 -39.53
N THR A 181 14.84 22.75 -38.68
CA THR A 181 13.57 22.04 -38.46
C THR A 181 12.70 22.07 -39.72
N THR A 182 12.57 23.23 -40.37
CA THR A 182 11.88 23.41 -41.66
C THR A 182 12.45 22.49 -42.73
N LYS A 183 13.78 22.44 -42.87
CA LYS A 183 14.47 21.58 -43.85
C LYS A 183 14.20 20.09 -43.60
N LYS A 184 14.13 19.66 -42.33
CA LYS A 184 13.79 18.28 -41.96
C LYS A 184 12.36 17.93 -42.37
N PHE A 185 11.38 18.77 -42.05
CA PHE A 185 9.98 18.57 -42.42
C PHE A 185 9.78 18.54 -43.94
N CYS A 186 10.36 19.48 -44.68
CA CYS A 186 10.27 19.52 -46.13
C CYS A 186 10.87 18.25 -46.77
N ARG A 187 12.05 17.82 -46.32
CA ARG A 187 12.67 16.56 -46.79
C ARG A 187 11.79 15.35 -46.51
N PHE A 188 11.22 15.27 -45.31
CA PHE A 188 10.34 14.16 -44.94
C PHE A 188 9.09 14.09 -45.83
N VAL A 189 8.42 15.21 -46.07
CA VAL A 189 7.24 15.28 -46.95
C VAL A 189 7.59 14.93 -48.39
N LEU A 190 8.71 15.44 -48.91
CA LEU A 190 9.16 15.18 -50.27
C LEU A 190 9.51 13.71 -50.48
N ASN A 191 10.24 13.10 -49.53
CA ASN A 191 10.73 11.73 -49.63
C ASN A 191 9.68 10.67 -49.26
N SER A 192 8.64 11.04 -48.51
CA SER A 192 7.62 10.08 -48.09
C SER A 192 6.71 9.65 -49.24
N THR A 193 6.45 8.35 -49.30
CA THR A 193 5.53 7.70 -50.25
C THR A 193 4.20 7.28 -49.62
N SER A 194 4.03 7.49 -48.30
CA SER A 194 2.80 7.19 -47.57
C SER A 194 2.11 8.48 -47.11
N ARG A 195 0.86 8.68 -47.52
CA ARG A 195 0.03 9.81 -47.08
C ARG A 195 -0.25 9.71 -45.58
N LYS A 196 -0.53 8.50 -45.07
CA LYS A 196 -0.73 8.23 -43.64
C LYS A 196 0.50 8.54 -42.80
N ALA A 197 1.70 8.19 -43.26
CA ALA A 197 2.94 8.49 -42.55
C ALA A 197 3.19 10.01 -42.44
N ILE A 198 2.92 10.75 -43.53
CA ILE A 198 3.01 12.22 -43.51
C ILE A 198 2.04 12.81 -42.49
N LYS A 199 0.76 12.42 -42.52
CA LYS A 199 -0.24 12.89 -41.56
C LYS A 199 0.12 12.58 -40.12
N MET A 200 0.60 11.37 -39.85
CA MET A 200 0.98 10.95 -38.51
C MET A 200 2.18 11.75 -37.98
N ARG A 201 3.20 11.98 -38.82
CA ARG A 201 4.41 12.71 -38.43
C ARG A 201 4.13 14.21 -38.21
N LEU A 202 3.44 14.85 -39.15
CA LEU A 202 3.11 16.28 -39.06
C LEU A 202 2.04 16.55 -37.98
N GLY A 203 1.00 15.73 -37.89
CA GLY A 203 -0.01 15.83 -36.84
C GLY A 203 0.56 15.55 -35.43
N GLY A 204 1.61 14.73 -35.34
CA GLY A 204 2.33 14.43 -34.11
C GLY A 204 3.40 15.45 -33.70
N ALA A 205 3.72 16.43 -34.54
CA ALA A 205 4.78 17.42 -34.30
C ALA A 205 4.54 18.27 -33.03
N TYR A 206 3.27 18.43 -32.64
CA TYR A 206 2.86 19.14 -31.43
C TYR A 206 2.76 18.25 -30.18
N LYS A 207 2.94 16.93 -30.30
CA LYS A 207 2.38 15.97 -29.33
C LYS A 207 3.36 15.06 -28.63
N SER A 208 4.66 15.21 -28.83
CA SER A 208 5.65 14.23 -28.38
C SER A 208 6.75 14.88 -27.53
N LYS A 209 6.96 14.37 -26.31
CA LYS A 209 8.22 14.55 -25.55
C LYS A 209 9.29 13.51 -25.95
N THR A 210 8.95 12.57 -26.83
CA THR A 210 9.72 11.35 -27.10
C THR A 210 10.46 11.36 -28.43
N ASP A 211 10.20 12.32 -29.32
CA ASP A 211 10.80 12.41 -30.65
C ASP A 211 11.32 13.84 -30.89
N VAL A 212 12.41 14.17 -30.19
CA VAL A 212 13.05 15.50 -30.14
C VAL A 212 13.43 16.06 -31.51
N ASP A 213 13.49 15.23 -32.55
CA ASP A 213 13.92 15.64 -33.89
C ASP A 213 12.84 16.33 -34.73
N PHE A 214 11.56 16.20 -34.37
CA PHE A 214 10.41 16.68 -35.13
C PHE A 214 9.33 17.35 -34.26
N THR A 215 9.73 17.87 -33.10
CA THR A 215 8.81 18.48 -32.12
C THR A 215 9.14 19.93 -31.87
N PHE A 216 8.12 20.80 -31.88
CA PHE A 216 8.23 22.18 -31.42
C PHE A 216 7.11 22.43 -30.40
N ASN A 217 7.40 22.00 -29.18
CA ASN A 217 6.46 22.06 -28.05
C ASN A 217 6.40 23.51 -27.51
N ASN A 218 5.21 24.00 -27.17
CA ASN A 218 4.96 25.32 -26.53
C ASN A 218 5.24 26.59 -27.38
N ALA A 219 5.16 26.53 -28.72
CA ALA A 219 5.11 27.78 -29.50
C ALA A 219 3.79 28.53 -29.25
N GLU A 220 3.83 29.87 -29.26
CA GLU A 220 2.63 30.72 -29.11
C GLU A 220 1.50 30.31 -30.06
N ASP A 221 1.83 29.91 -31.29
CA ASP A 221 0.87 29.47 -32.30
C ASP A 221 0.15 28.15 -31.94
N TYR A 222 0.83 27.22 -31.27
CA TYR A 222 0.19 26.01 -30.75
C TYR A 222 -0.83 26.35 -29.67
N ILE A 223 -0.45 27.23 -28.75
CA ILE A 223 -1.30 27.67 -27.66
C ILE A 223 -2.50 28.44 -28.23
N ALA A 224 -2.28 29.34 -29.18
CA ALA A 224 -3.34 30.09 -29.87
C ALA A 224 -4.29 29.18 -30.63
N SER A 225 -3.77 28.20 -31.39
CA SER A 225 -4.59 27.24 -32.13
C SER A 225 -5.38 26.31 -31.21
N LEU A 226 -4.79 25.88 -30.09
CA LEU A 226 -5.48 25.10 -29.07
C LEU A 226 -6.59 25.91 -28.40
N ARG A 227 -6.30 27.15 -27.97
CA ARG A 227 -7.29 28.07 -27.39
C ARG A 227 -8.43 28.32 -28.35
N MET A 228 -8.13 28.64 -29.61
CA MET A 228 -9.12 28.81 -30.68
C MET A 228 -10.03 27.59 -30.79
N LEU A 229 -9.48 26.38 -30.83
CA LEU A 229 -10.26 25.16 -31.01
C LEU A 229 -11.16 24.85 -29.79
N ILE A 230 -10.67 25.07 -28.57
CA ILE A 230 -11.46 24.95 -27.33
C ILE A 230 -12.54 26.03 -27.23
N GLU A 231 -12.20 27.27 -27.58
CA GLU A 231 -13.13 28.39 -27.62
C GLU A 231 -14.24 28.15 -28.64
N GLN A 232 -13.90 27.69 -29.85
CA GLN A 232 -14.89 27.33 -30.87
C GLN A 232 -15.78 26.17 -30.42
N ALA A 233 -15.21 25.15 -29.78
CA ALA A 233 -15.98 24.04 -29.24
C ALA A 233 -16.96 24.49 -28.14
N THR A 234 -16.49 25.30 -27.20
CA THR A 234 -17.29 25.82 -26.09
C THR A 234 -18.33 26.82 -26.59
N GLY A 235 -17.97 27.68 -27.52
CA GLY A 235 -18.89 28.65 -28.13
C GLY A 235 -20.00 27.99 -28.96
N ARG A 236 -19.90 26.71 -29.33
CA ARG A 236 -20.98 25.98 -30.03
C ARG A 236 -22.16 25.66 -29.13
N ILE A 237 -21.95 25.59 -27.82
CA ILE A 237 -23.05 25.42 -26.85
C ILE A 237 -23.64 26.77 -26.38
N GLY A 238 -23.13 27.86 -26.96
CA GLY A 238 -23.41 29.23 -26.58
C GLY A 238 -24.42 29.98 -27.43
N ARG A 239 -24.93 29.42 -28.53
CA ARG A 239 -25.44 30.18 -29.70
C ARG A 239 -26.94 30.41 -29.72
N THR A 240 -27.70 29.52 -29.11
CA THR A 240 -29.15 29.57 -29.07
C THR A 240 -29.64 30.39 -27.88
N ALA A 241 -30.78 31.06 -28.06
CA ALA A 241 -31.39 31.90 -27.03
C ALA A 241 -32.09 31.09 -25.92
N TYR A 242 -32.47 29.83 -26.17
CA TYR A 242 -33.01 28.94 -25.16
C TYR A 242 -31.90 28.11 -24.54
N LYS A 243 -31.68 28.27 -23.24
CA LYS A 243 -30.60 27.59 -22.49
C LYS A 243 -31.13 26.82 -21.28
N SER A 244 -30.43 25.77 -20.88
CA SER A 244 -30.63 25.16 -19.56
C SER A 244 -30.25 26.18 -18.47
N ARG A 245 -30.86 26.06 -17.28
CA ARG A 245 -30.49 26.89 -16.11
C ARG A 245 -29.03 26.70 -15.70
N GLU A 246 -28.52 25.49 -15.90
CA GLU A 246 -27.13 25.14 -15.61
C GLU A 246 -26.52 24.46 -16.84
N ILE A 247 -25.34 24.95 -17.24
CA ILE A 247 -24.57 24.42 -18.37
C ILE A 247 -23.27 23.86 -17.80
N MET A 248 -23.00 22.58 -18.07
CA MET A 248 -21.82 21.90 -17.55
C MET A 248 -20.71 21.88 -18.59
N VAL A 249 -19.59 22.54 -18.29
CA VAL A 249 -18.40 22.56 -19.14
C VAL A 249 -17.29 21.76 -18.49
N PHE A 250 -16.92 20.65 -19.12
CA PHE A 250 -15.80 19.81 -18.69
C PHE A 250 -14.66 19.85 -19.69
N ALA A 251 -13.44 19.86 -19.18
CA ALA A 251 -12.23 19.79 -19.98
C ALA A 251 -11.23 18.81 -19.37
N ASN A 252 -10.36 18.24 -20.18
CA ASN A 252 -9.20 17.50 -19.70
C ASN A 252 -8.29 18.44 -18.90
N TRP A 253 -7.87 18.03 -17.70
CA TRP A 253 -7.05 18.84 -16.81
C TRP A 253 -5.74 19.31 -17.45
N GLN A 254 -5.19 18.55 -18.40
CA GLN A 254 -3.98 18.92 -19.14
C GLN A 254 -4.14 20.22 -19.94
N LEU A 255 -5.38 20.68 -20.17
CA LEU A 255 -5.67 21.97 -20.78
C LEU A 255 -5.44 23.15 -19.83
N ALA A 256 -5.44 22.93 -18.51
CA ALA A 256 -5.44 24.01 -17.53
C ALA A 256 -4.25 24.99 -17.67
N PRO A 257 -2.99 24.54 -17.81
CA PRO A 257 -1.86 25.47 -17.99
C PRO A 257 -1.97 26.32 -19.25
N TYR A 258 -2.53 25.76 -20.33
CA TYR A 258 -2.66 26.47 -21.61
C TYR A 258 -3.79 27.50 -21.61
N LEU A 259 -4.86 27.25 -20.84
CA LEU A 259 -6.01 28.13 -20.73
C LEU A 259 -5.87 29.18 -19.63
N ALA A 260 -5.13 28.88 -18.55
CA ALA A 260 -4.98 29.76 -17.39
C ALA A 260 -4.32 31.10 -17.76
N ASP A 261 -3.39 31.04 -18.72
CA ASP A 261 -2.60 32.16 -19.23
C ASP A 261 -3.30 32.95 -20.37
N ASP A 262 -4.58 32.69 -20.64
CA ASP A 262 -5.37 33.52 -21.57
C ASP A 262 -5.83 34.79 -20.85
N ASP A 263 -5.23 35.94 -21.14
CA ASP A 263 -5.43 37.22 -20.45
C ASP A 263 -6.47 38.14 -21.13
N ARG A 264 -7.06 37.67 -22.24
CA ARG A 264 -8.09 38.42 -22.97
C ARG A 264 -9.26 38.84 -22.05
N PRO A 265 -9.80 40.05 -22.23
CA PRO A 265 -10.89 40.57 -21.39
C PRO A 265 -12.17 39.76 -21.58
N LYS A 266 -13.04 39.75 -20.56
CA LYS A 266 -14.29 38.96 -20.54
C LYS A 266 -15.18 39.28 -21.75
N GLU A 267 -15.19 40.53 -22.18
CA GLU A 267 -16.02 41.06 -23.27
C GLU A 267 -15.60 40.47 -24.63
N ALA A 268 -14.36 40.00 -24.75
CA ALA A 268 -13.84 39.35 -25.95
C ALA A 268 -14.11 37.83 -25.98
N LEU A 269 -14.66 37.25 -24.91
CA LEU A 269 -14.83 35.81 -24.74
C LEU A 269 -16.30 35.43 -24.53
N SER A 270 -16.68 34.24 -25.00
CA SER A 270 -17.98 33.67 -24.60
C SER A 270 -18.02 33.42 -23.09
N ILE A 271 -19.22 33.53 -22.50
CA ILE A 271 -19.43 33.34 -21.05
C ILE A 271 -18.95 31.95 -20.62
N GLU A 272 -19.27 30.93 -21.42
CA GLU A 272 -18.92 29.54 -21.18
C GLU A 272 -17.40 29.30 -21.24
N TYR A 273 -16.70 29.88 -22.22
CA TYR A 273 -15.24 29.78 -22.31
C TYR A 273 -14.54 30.58 -21.20
N PHE A 274 -15.04 31.77 -20.87
CA PHE A 274 -14.51 32.57 -19.77
C PHE A 274 -14.62 31.85 -18.42
N ALA A 275 -15.74 31.16 -18.17
CA ALA A 275 -15.91 30.33 -16.98
C ALA A 275 -14.87 29.19 -16.93
N LEU A 276 -14.58 28.57 -18.07
CA LEU A 276 -13.55 27.54 -18.18
C LEU A 276 -12.14 28.09 -17.90
N VAL A 277 -11.79 29.25 -18.45
CA VAL A 277 -10.51 29.94 -18.20
C VAL A 277 -10.34 30.26 -16.71
N ASN A 278 -11.37 30.78 -16.04
CA ASN A 278 -11.30 31.05 -14.61
C ASN A 278 -11.12 29.79 -13.77
N LYS A 279 -11.79 28.68 -14.13
CA LYS A 279 -11.58 27.40 -13.47
C LYS A 279 -10.16 26.87 -13.71
N ALA A 280 -9.63 27.02 -14.93
CA ALA A 280 -8.25 26.65 -15.25
C ALA A 280 -7.23 27.41 -14.41
N ARG A 281 -7.39 28.74 -14.25
CA ARG A 281 -6.55 29.58 -13.36
C ARG A 281 -6.56 29.09 -11.91
N ALA A 282 -7.73 28.69 -11.40
CA ALA A 282 -7.85 28.16 -10.05
C ALA A 282 -7.16 26.79 -9.88
N CYS A 283 -7.27 25.90 -10.87
CA CYS A 283 -6.59 24.61 -10.86
C CYS A 283 -5.06 24.76 -10.95
N ASP A 284 -4.57 25.65 -11.82
CA ASP A 284 -3.13 25.88 -12.03
C ASP A 284 -2.44 26.44 -10.76
N ARG A 285 -3.11 27.37 -10.05
CA ARG A 285 -2.60 27.95 -8.78
C ARG A 285 -2.62 26.98 -7.59
N SER A 286 -3.48 25.97 -7.60
CA SER A 286 -3.71 25.08 -6.43
C SER A 286 -3.00 23.73 -6.53
N GLY A 287 -2.55 23.32 -7.72
CA GLY A 287 -1.91 22.02 -7.95
C GLY A 287 -2.79 20.80 -7.62
N LYS A 288 -4.08 21.01 -7.29
CA LYS A 288 -5.02 19.96 -6.88
C LYS A 288 -6.02 19.69 -8.01
N ASN A 289 -6.07 18.43 -8.43
CA ASN A 289 -7.05 17.93 -9.40
C ASN A 289 -8.26 17.32 -8.67
N ASP A 290 -9.47 17.73 -9.03
CA ASP A 290 -10.75 17.14 -8.55
C ASP A 290 -11.18 15.87 -9.34
N GLU A 291 -10.24 15.13 -9.95
CA GLU A 291 -10.57 13.82 -10.55
C GLU A 291 -10.51 12.71 -9.48
N PRO A 292 -11.57 11.90 -9.30
CA PRO A 292 -11.40 10.59 -8.68
C PRO A 292 -10.59 9.73 -9.64
N VAL A 293 -9.30 9.55 -9.33
CA VAL A 293 -8.43 8.58 -9.99
C VAL A 293 -9.02 7.20 -9.71
N ILE A 294 -9.51 6.50 -10.74
CA ILE A 294 -9.82 5.07 -10.64
C ILE A 294 -8.47 4.36 -10.81
N PRO A 295 -7.86 3.83 -9.73
CA PRO A 295 -6.57 3.14 -9.83
C PRO A 295 -6.68 1.94 -10.77
N SER A 296 -5.64 1.72 -11.58
CA SER A 296 -5.54 0.48 -12.38
C SER A 296 -5.64 -0.76 -11.50
N PRO A 297 -5.95 -1.96 -12.01
CA PRO A 297 -5.92 -3.19 -11.20
C PRO A 297 -4.58 -3.40 -10.50
N MET A 298 -3.46 -3.10 -11.17
CA MET A 298 -2.12 -3.14 -10.58
C MET A 298 -1.97 -2.11 -9.46
N GLU A 299 -2.44 -0.89 -9.67
CA GLU A 299 -2.35 0.17 -8.66
C GLU A 299 -3.27 -0.10 -7.45
N THR A 300 -4.43 -0.70 -7.67
CA THR A 300 -5.33 -1.20 -6.63
C THR A 300 -4.67 -2.33 -5.83
N ALA A 301 -4.06 -3.29 -6.52
CA ALA A 301 -3.31 -4.38 -5.89
C ALA A 301 -2.13 -3.84 -5.08
N ARG A 302 -1.36 -2.87 -5.63
CA ARG A 302 -0.28 -2.19 -4.91
C ARG A 302 -0.78 -1.48 -3.65
N ARG A 303 -1.89 -0.73 -3.73
CA ARG A 303 -2.48 -0.04 -2.57
C ARG A 303 -2.93 -1.03 -1.51
N LYS A 304 -3.60 -2.12 -1.88
CA LYS A 304 -4.03 -3.18 -0.96
C LYS A 304 -2.82 -3.89 -0.32
N ALA A 305 -1.84 -4.30 -1.13
CA ALA A 305 -0.61 -4.93 -0.67
C ALA A 305 0.14 -4.05 0.33
N LYS A 306 0.22 -2.75 0.05
CA LYS A 306 0.83 -1.75 0.93
C LYS A 306 0.06 -1.60 2.24
N GLN A 307 -1.27 -1.60 2.19
CA GLN A 307 -2.11 -1.55 3.37
C GLN A 307 -1.94 -2.78 4.27
N GLU A 308 -1.89 -3.99 3.70
CA GLU A 308 -1.64 -5.21 4.48
C GLU A 308 -0.22 -5.25 5.06
N ASN A 309 0.79 -4.83 4.30
CA ASN A 309 2.15 -4.65 4.81
C ASN A 309 2.21 -3.64 5.97
N LYS A 310 1.50 -2.52 5.87
CA LYS A 310 1.40 -1.51 6.93
C LYS A 310 0.78 -2.09 8.20
N LYS A 311 -0.32 -2.83 8.09
CA LYS A 311 -0.94 -3.53 9.24
C LYS A 311 0.02 -4.52 9.91
N THR A 312 0.87 -5.20 9.14
CA THR A 312 1.91 -6.08 9.69
C THR A 312 2.96 -5.30 10.46
N LEU A 313 3.41 -4.16 9.92
CA LEU A 313 4.35 -3.26 10.62
C LEU A 313 3.72 -2.68 11.88
N ASP A 314 2.46 -2.23 11.83
CA ASP A 314 1.72 -1.72 13.00
C ASP A 314 1.61 -2.80 14.09
N TYR A 315 1.31 -4.05 13.71
CA TYR A 315 1.24 -5.18 14.64
C TYR A 315 2.59 -5.42 15.32
N PHE A 316 3.68 -5.43 14.54
CA PHE A 316 5.05 -5.58 15.04
C PHE A 316 5.46 -4.41 15.96
N ASP A 317 5.29 -3.17 15.50
CA ASP A 317 5.68 -1.94 16.21
C ASP A 317 4.81 -1.65 17.44
N THR A 318 3.71 -2.37 17.64
CA THR A 318 2.88 -2.28 18.85
C THR A 318 3.19 -3.41 19.84
N LEU A 319 3.18 -4.66 19.38
CA LEU A 319 3.24 -5.82 20.28
C LEU A 319 4.67 -6.11 20.74
N VAL A 320 5.66 -6.01 19.87
CA VAL A 320 7.06 -6.33 20.22
C VAL A 320 7.63 -5.35 21.25
N PRO A 321 7.48 -4.02 21.11
CA PRO A 321 7.91 -3.09 22.14
C PRO A 321 7.24 -3.34 23.50
N PHE A 322 5.96 -3.75 23.48
CA PHE A 322 5.25 -4.12 24.70
C PHE A 322 5.87 -5.37 25.36
N MET A 323 6.13 -6.46 24.60
CA MET A 323 6.79 -7.66 25.14
C MET A 323 8.21 -7.37 25.67
N LEU A 324 8.89 -6.38 25.09
CA LEU A 324 10.21 -5.95 25.55
C LEU A 324 10.17 -5.00 26.76
N SER A 325 8.99 -4.50 27.16
CA SER A 325 8.82 -3.54 28.25
C SER A 325 8.99 -4.19 29.64
N ASP A 326 9.33 -3.39 30.64
CA ASP A 326 9.33 -3.84 32.03
C ASP A 326 7.90 -4.10 32.55
N GLU A 327 6.89 -3.42 32.01
CA GLU A 327 5.48 -3.61 32.37
C GLU A 327 5.01 -5.03 32.03
N PHE A 328 5.25 -5.49 30.79
CA PHE A 328 4.93 -6.87 30.39
C PHE A 328 5.59 -7.88 31.32
N HIS A 329 6.88 -7.70 31.59
CA HIS A 329 7.63 -8.57 32.48
C HIS A 329 7.00 -8.61 33.88
N GLN A 330 6.67 -7.46 34.46
CA GLN A 330 6.03 -7.37 35.77
C GLN A 330 4.69 -8.09 35.78
N TYR A 331 3.82 -7.84 34.80
CA TYR A 331 2.51 -8.49 34.71
C TYR A 331 2.61 -10.00 34.51
N ALA A 332 3.48 -10.47 33.61
CA ALA A 332 3.70 -11.89 33.35
C ALA A 332 4.32 -12.61 34.57
N THR A 333 5.24 -11.95 35.28
CA THR A 333 5.83 -12.50 36.50
C THR A 333 4.80 -12.60 37.62
N CYS A 334 3.97 -11.57 37.80
CA CYS A 334 2.88 -11.61 38.77
C CYS A 334 1.90 -12.73 38.42
N GLU A 335 1.51 -12.87 37.15
CA GLU A 335 0.64 -13.95 36.69
C GLU A 335 1.23 -15.33 37.04
N ARG A 336 2.51 -15.57 36.72
CA ARG A 336 3.18 -16.84 37.00
C ARG A 336 3.20 -17.15 38.49
N ILE A 337 3.66 -16.21 39.32
CA ILE A 337 3.72 -16.39 40.79
C ILE A 337 2.34 -16.71 41.35
N LEU A 338 1.30 -15.96 40.94
CA LEU A 338 -0.06 -16.17 41.41
C LEU A 338 -0.66 -17.49 40.90
N SER A 339 -0.33 -17.89 39.67
CA SER A 339 -0.77 -19.17 39.10
C SER A 339 -0.09 -20.35 39.80
N ASP A 340 1.20 -20.24 40.15
CA ASP A 340 1.92 -21.25 40.93
C ASP A 340 1.31 -21.39 42.33
N LEU A 341 1.04 -20.28 43.01
CA LEU A 341 0.37 -20.26 44.32
C LEU A 341 -1.03 -20.89 44.24
N LEU A 342 -1.82 -20.51 43.23
CA LEU A 342 -3.15 -21.08 42.99
C LEU A 342 -3.08 -22.60 42.81
N GLY A 343 -2.11 -23.09 42.02
CA GLY A 343 -1.90 -24.53 41.82
C GLY A 343 -1.56 -25.26 43.11
N GLN A 344 -0.63 -24.72 43.91
CA GLN A 344 -0.26 -25.31 45.20
C GLN A 344 -1.44 -25.34 46.19
N LEU A 345 -2.24 -24.27 46.24
CA LEU A 345 -3.44 -24.21 47.07
C LEU A 345 -4.52 -25.21 46.63
N GLN A 346 -4.71 -25.41 45.33
CA GLN A 346 -5.71 -26.35 44.81
C GLN A 346 -5.40 -27.81 45.16
N VAL A 347 -4.11 -28.18 45.26
CA VAL A 347 -3.67 -29.56 45.54
C VAL A 347 -3.54 -29.84 47.04
N LEU A 348 -3.67 -28.83 47.90
CA LEU A 348 -3.59 -28.96 49.35
C LEU A 348 -4.76 -29.81 49.91
N LYS A 349 -4.49 -31.08 50.28
CA LYS A 349 -5.51 -32.07 50.70
C LYS A 349 -6.19 -31.73 52.03
N GLU A 350 -5.41 -31.36 53.05
CA GLU A 350 -5.85 -31.04 54.41
C GLU A 350 -5.49 -29.58 54.72
N PRO A 351 -6.31 -28.59 54.32
CA PRO A 351 -5.98 -27.19 54.57
C PRO A 351 -6.07 -26.87 56.06
N SER A 352 -4.98 -26.36 56.63
CA SER A 352 -4.96 -25.65 57.91
C SER A 352 -4.61 -24.18 57.67
N PHE A 353 -4.94 -23.29 58.60
CA PHE A 353 -4.54 -21.88 58.48
C PHE A 353 -3.00 -21.73 58.41
N SER A 354 -2.25 -22.56 59.14
CA SER A 354 -0.78 -22.60 59.07
C SER A 354 -0.26 -22.99 57.70
N ALA A 355 -0.81 -24.05 57.10
CA ALA A 355 -0.38 -24.52 55.78
C ALA A 355 -0.72 -23.52 54.66
N ILE A 356 -1.88 -22.85 54.76
CA ILE A 356 -2.24 -21.77 53.83
C ILE A 356 -1.28 -20.58 54.02
N TYR A 357 -0.96 -20.23 55.26
CA TYR A 357 -0.04 -19.14 55.57
C TYR A 357 1.38 -19.43 55.06
N GLU A 358 1.91 -20.63 55.26
CA GLU A 358 3.23 -21.02 54.75
C GLU A 358 3.33 -20.90 53.23
N LEU A 359 2.30 -21.30 52.49
CA LEU A 359 2.25 -21.15 51.03
C LEU A 359 2.26 -19.68 50.59
N ILE A 360 1.57 -18.82 51.33
CA ILE A 360 1.54 -17.37 51.12
C ILE A 360 2.91 -16.75 51.48
N ASP A 361 3.48 -17.10 52.63
CA ASP A 361 4.75 -16.54 53.15
C ASP A 361 5.94 -16.87 52.23
N VAL A 362 5.97 -18.10 51.69
CA VAL A 362 6.98 -18.54 50.70
C VAL A 362 6.84 -17.80 49.36
N THR A 363 5.65 -17.28 49.04
CA THR A 363 5.39 -16.53 47.80
C THR A 363 5.52 -15.01 47.94
N SER A 364 5.64 -14.46 49.16
CA SER A 364 5.76 -13.02 49.45
C SER A 364 7.12 -12.35 49.13
N CYS A 365 8.01 -13.01 48.37
CA CYS A 365 9.35 -12.48 48.09
C CYS A 365 9.44 -11.51 46.88
N HIS A 366 8.32 -11.08 46.26
CA HIS A 366 8.31 -10.17 45.09
C HIS A 366 7.11 -9.18 45.12
N PRO A 367 7.17 -8.03 44.41
CA PRO A 367 6.96 -6.67 44.93
C PRO A 367 5.63 -6.39 45.65
N SER A 368 5.73 -5.53 46.66
CA SER A 368 4.80 -5.29 47.78
C SER A 368 3.35 -4.92 47.45
N ASP A 369 3.06 -4.44 46.24
CA ASP A 369 1.79 -3.76 45.99
C ASP A 369 0.68 -4.70 45.53
N VAL A 370 1.02 -5.72 44.73
CA VAL A 370 0.06 -6.78 44.33
C VAL A 370 -0.32 -7.65 45.53
N PHE A 371 0.63 -7.90 46.42
CA PHE A 371 0.41 -8.67 47.63
C PHE A 371 -0.40 -7.89 48.67
N ARG A 372 -0.16 -6.58 48.80
CA ARG A 372 -0.98 -5.70 49.63
C ARG A 372 -2.45 -5.71 49.19
N GLU A 373 -2.75 -5.69 47.89
CA GLU A 373 -4.14 -5.82 47.41
C GLU A 373 -4.74 -7.21 47.70
N LEU A 374 -3.99 -8.31 47.53
CA LEU A 374 -4.44 -9.66 47.91
C LEU A 374 -4.89 -9.75 49.37
N VAL A 375 -4.14 -9.04 50.22
CA VAL A 375 -4.23 -9.08 51.67
C VAL A 375 -5.26 -8.07 52.22
N LEU A 376 -5.42 -6.89 51.61
CA LEU A 376 -6.38 -5.85 52.03
C LEU A 376 -7.84 -6.14 51.65
N PHE A 377 -8.09 -6.98 50.63
CA PHE A 377 -9.44 -7.25 50.14
C PHE A 377 -10.18 -8.40 50.85
N SER A 378 -9.61 -9.02 51.88
CA SER A 378 -10.35 -9.91 52.78
C SER A 378 -10.67 -9.19 54.08
N HIS A 379 -11.90 -8.68 54.22
CA HIS A 379 -12.40 -8.11 55.48
C HIS A 379 -12.43 -9.12 56.65
N ASP A 380 -12.05 -10.38 56.42
CA ASP A 380 -12.08 -11.48 57.40
C ASP A 380 -10.69 -11.87 57.93
N TRP A 381 -9.62 -11.18 57.52
CA TRP A 381 -8.25 -11.46 57.94
C TRP A 381 -7.53 -10.17 58.34
N GLU A 382 -6.94 -10.15 59.53
CA GLU A 382 -6.10 -9.05 60.02
C GLU A 382 -4.68 -9.17 59.48
N VAL A 383 -4.15 -8.02 59.05
CA VAL A 383 -2.80 -7.88 58.52
C VAL A 383 -1.93 -7.28 59.62
N ILE A 384 -1.04 -8.08 60.20
CA ILE A 384 -0.09 -7.62 61.20
C ILE A 384 1.28 -7.54 60.51
N THR A 385 1.69 -6.34 60.12
CA THR A 385 3.09 -6.10 59.73
C THR A 385 3.95 -6.07 60.98
N ASP A 386 4.95 -6.95 61.05
CA ASP A 386 5.97 -6.88 62.11
C ASP A 386 7.02 -5.79 61.81
N PHE A 387 7.89 -5.51 62.80
CA PHE A 387 8.94 -4.49 62.70
C PHE A 387 9.96 -4.72 61.57
N ASN A 388 9.94 -5.89 60.91
CA ASN A 388 10.83 -6.24 59.80
C ASN A 388 10.11 -6.21 58.43
N ASN A 389 8.92 -5.58 58.33
CA ASN A 389 8.09 -5.58 57.12
C ASN A 389 7.64 -6.98 56.66
N LYS A 390 7.66 -8.00 57.53
CA LYS A 390 7.01 -9.29 57.21
C LYS A 390 5.52 -9.16 57.48
N ILE A 391 4.72 -9.52 56.47
CA ILE A 391 3.26 -9.48 56.53
C ILE A 391 2.79 -10.77 57.21
N LYS A 392 2.25 -10.68 58.42
CA LYS A 392 1.52 -11.78 59.07
C LYS A 392 0.03 -11.62 58.82
N VAL A 393 -0.66 -12.73 58.55
CA VAL A 393 -2.10 -12.74 58.32
C VAL A 393 -2.74 -13.58 59.42
N ALA A 394 -3.62 -12.98 60.22
CA ALA A 394 -4.41 -13.65 61.26
C ALA A 394 -5.88 -13.66 60.85
N ALA A 395 -6.67 -14.63 61.31
CA ALA A 395 -8.13 -14.55 61.15
C ALA A 395 -8.63 -13.33 61.95
N ALA A 396 -9.46 -12.46 61.35
CA ALA A 396 -10.05 -11.33 62.07
C ALA A 396 -10.90 -11.85 63.23
N GLU A 397 -10.85 -11.18 64.40
CA GLU A 397 -11.68 -11.53 65.56
C GLU A 397 -13.16 -11.62 65.14
N GLY A 398 -13.77 -12.81 65.29
CA GLY A 398 -15.16 -13.08 64.90
C GLY A 398 -15.36 -13.81 63.56
N SER A 399 -14.29 -14.17 62.82
CA SER A 399 -14.39 -14.97 61.58
C SER A 399 -14.80 -16.42 61.84
N HIS A 400 -16.00 -16.83 61.39
CA HIS A 400 -16.52 -18.21 61.51
C HIS A 400 -16.13 -19.16 60.35
N LYS A 401 -15.19 -18.77 59.47
CA LYS A 401 -14.85 -19.56 58.27
C LYS A 401 -13.90 -20.72 58.60
N THR A 402 -14.21 -21.91 58.07
CA THR A 402 -13.31 -23.08 58.15
C THR A 402 -12.12 -22.93 57.20
N PRO A 403 -10.97 -23.59 57.46
CA PRO A 403 -9.82 -23.60 56.55
C PRO A 403 -10.14 -24.01 55.10
N LYS A 404 -11.12 -24.91 54.92
CA LYS A 404 -11.62 -25.31 53.59
C LYS A 404 -12.31 -24.15 52.86
N GLN A 405 -13.14 -23.38 53.57
CA GLN A 405 -13.82 -22.19 53.02
C GLN A 405 -12.81 -21.07 52.71
N ALA A 406 -11.83 -20.86 53.59
CA ALA A 406 -10.72 -19.94 53.39
C ALA A 406 -9.94 -20.24 52.10
N ARG A 407 -9.48 -21.50 51.94
CA ARG A 407 -8.79 -21.97 50.73
C ARG A 407 -9.63 -21.74 49.48
N ALA A 408 -10.91 -22.11 49.51
CA ALA A 408 -11.80 -21.97 48.34
C ALA A 408 -11.96 -20.51 47.90
N LEU A 409 -12.17 -19.60 48.85
CA LEU A 409 -12.29 -18.17 48.58
C LEU A 409 -10.97 -17.59 48.02
N LEU A 410 -9.83 -18.00 48.59
CA LEU A 410 -8.52 -17.57 48.12
C LEU A 410 -8.25 -18.05 46.69
N CYS A 411 -8.53 -19.32 46.38
CA CYS A 411 -8.42 -19.86 45.04
C CYS A 411 -9.28 -19.09 44.02
N GLN A 412 -10.53 -18.76 44.39
CA GLN A 412 -11.43 -17.99 43.52
C GLN A 412 -10.86 -16.59 43.23
N LYS A 413 -10.32 -15.91 44.25
CA LYS A 413 -9.72 -14.58 44.10
C LYS A 413 -8.44 -14.61 43.28
N LEU A 414 -7.53 -15.55 43.57
CA LEU A 414 -6.31 -15.75 42.80
C LEU A 414 -6.61 -16.03 41.33
N ALA A 415 -7.59 -16.89 41.03
CA ALA A 415 -8.01 -17.14 39.66
C ALA A 415 -8.46 -15.86 38.93
N LYS A 416 -9.21 -14.99 39.61
CA LYS A 416 -9.61 -13.67 39.06
C LYS A 416 -8.39 -12.77 38.81
N MET A 417 -7.45 -12.71 39.75
CA MET A 417 -6.23 -11.90 39.60
C MET A 417 -5.32 -12.42 38.51
N CYS A 418 -5.08 -13.74 38.42
CA CYS A 418 -4.38 -14.35 37.29
C CYS A 418 -5.06 -13.95 35.97
N GLY A 419 -6.39 -13.99 35.90
CA GLY A 419 -7.14 -13.51 34.73
C GLY A 419 -6.84 -12.04 34.38
N ASN A 420 -6.81 -11.15 35.38
CA ASN A 420 -6.48 -9.74 35.19
C ASN A 420 -5.03 -9.54 34.71
N PHE A 421 -4.06 -10.21 35.34
CA PHE A 421 -2.66 -10.12 34.92
C PHE A 421 -2.43 -10.75 33.54
N ARG A 422 -3.14 -11.82 33.18
CA ARG A 422 -3.13 -12.37 31.82
C ARG A 422 -3.62 -11.36 30.80
N PHE A 423 -4.71 -10.65 31.12
CA PHE A 423 -5.24 -9.59 30.28
C PHE A 423 -4.25 -8.42 30.14
N LEU A 424 -3.67 -7.95 31.25
CA LEU A 424 -2.69 -6.85 31.25
C LEU A 424 -1.40 -7.22 30.52
N ALA A 425 -0.91 -8.45 30.69
CA ALA A 425 0.24 -9.00 29.96
C ALA A 425 -0.11 -9.45 28.53
N ARG A 426 -1.36 -9.28 28.08
CA ARG A 426 -1.78 -9.56 26.70
C ARG A 426 -1.47 -10.99 26.26
N TYR A 427 -1.74 -11.96 27.13
CA TYR A 427 -1.32 -13.36 26.94
C TYR A 427 -1.78 -13.96 25.61
N ASP A 428 -3.01 -13.68 25.20
CA ASP A 428 -3.57 -14.21 23.96
C ASP A 428 -2.90 -13.61 22.72
N GLU A 429 -2.52 -12.32 22.76
CA GLU A 429 -1.80 -11.67 21.67
C GLU A 429 -0.34 -12.15 21.59
N VAL A 430 0.32 -12.34 22.74
CA VAL A 430 1.69 -12.89 22.79
C VAL A 430 1.73 -14.34 22.30
N LYS A 431 0.74 -15.18 22.68
CA LYS A 431 0.61 -16.52 22.08
C LYS A 431 0.29 -16.44 20.58
N GLY A 432 -0.51 -15.46 20.18
CA GLY A 432 -0.77 -15.16 18.78
C GLY A 432 0.50 -14.83 18.00
N TRP A 433 1.43 -14.10 18.61
CA TRP A 433 2.75 -13.81 18.02
C TRP A 433 3.56 -15.08 17.75
N SER A 434 3.64 -16.02 18.71
CA SER A 434 4.31 -17.31 18.48
C SER A 434 3.65 -18.12 17.36
N ARG A 435 2.30 -18.20 17.36
CA ARG A 435 1.55 -18.87 16.28
C ARG A 435 1.77 -18.24 14.91
N LEU A 436 1.88 -16.91 14.85
CA LEU A 436 2.23 -16.22 13.61
C LEU A 436 3.62 -16.65 13.12
N ARG A 437 4.64 -16.62 13.98
CA ARG A 437 6.02 -17.04 13.61
C ARG A 437 6.05 -18.46 13.06
N GLU A 438 5.45 -19.41 13.77
CA GLU A 438 5.34 -20.81 13.34
C GLU A 438 4.54 -20.95 12.05
N GLY A 439 3.38 -20.29 11.95
CA GLY A 439 2.54 -20.32 10.76
C GLY A 439 3.24 -19.80 9.51
N LEU A 440 4.09 -18.78 9.65
CA LEU A 440 4.92 -18.28 8.55
C LEU A 440 6.02 -19.28 8.14
N LEU A 441 6.65 -19.98 9.10
CA LEU A 441 7.63 -21.03 8.83
C LEU A 441 6.99 -22.22 8.10
N GLN A 442 5.79 -22.63 8.51
CA GLN A 442 5.03 -23.72 7.88
C GLN A 442 4.48 -23.33 6.51
N ASN A 443 3.97 -22.09 6.38
CA ASN A 443 3.19 -21.67 5.23
C ASN A 443 3.63 -20.29 4.68
N PRO A 444 4.85 -20.18 4.09
CA PRO A 444 5.32 -18.92 3.50
C PRO A 444 4.49 -18.49 2.27
N THR A 445 3.84 -19.45 1.61
CA THR A 445 2.87 -19.23 0.53
C THR A 445 1.58 -20.02 0.77
N LEU A 446 0.44 -19.46 0.37
CA LEU A 446 -0.91 -20.01 0.62
C LEU A 446 -1.86 -19.87 -0.60
N HIS A 447 -2.74 -20.84 -0.80
CA HIS A 447 -3.86 -20.71 -1.77
C HIS A 447 -5.04 -19.94 -1.20
N LYS A 448 -5.26 -20.09 0.11
CA LYS A 448 -6.33 -19.46 0.87
C LYS A 448 -5.71 -18.89 2.13
N LEU A 449 -6.08 -17.66 2.48
CA LEU A 449 -5.62 -17.04 3.71
C LEU A 449 -6.09 -17.83 4.94
N PRO A 450 -5.31 -17.81 6.03
CA PRO A 450 -5.75 -18.40 7.30
C PRO A 450 -6.93 -17.61 7.88
N GLY A 451 -7.64 -18.11 8.87
CA GLY A 451 -8.65 -17.31 9.59
C GLY A 451 -8.02 -16.19 10.44
N GLU A 452 -6.78 -16.39 10.86
CA GLU A 452 -5.98 -15.47 11.66
C GLU A 452 -4.79 -14.89 10.87
N PHE A 453 -4.25 -13.77 11.33
CA PHE A 453 -3.07 -13.09 10.77
C PHE A 453 -3.08 -12.82 9.26
N LEU A 454 -4.26 -12.53 8.70
CA LEU A 454 -4.47 -12.16 7.29
C LEU A 454 -3.50 -11.07 6.79
N HIS A 455 -3.18 -10.12 7.65
CA HIS A 455 -2.32 -8.98 7.34
C HIS A 455 -0.88 -9.38 6.99
N ALA A 456 -0.41 -10.53 7.48
CA ALA A 456 0.94 -11.03 7.23
C ALA A 456 1.14 -11.52 5.80
N TYR A 457 0.08 -11.58 4.98
CA TYR A 457 0.11 -12.07 3.60
C TYR A 457 -0.44 -11.02 2.63
N ILE A 458 0.10 -11.05 1.41
CA ILE A 458 -0.30 -10.20 0.28
C ILE A 458 -0.87 -11.08 -0.82
N ASP A 459 -1.92 -10.57 -1.48
CA ASP A 459 -2.50 -11.20 -2.67
C ASP A 459 -1.64 -10.91 -3.90
N CYS A 460 -0.97 -11.93 -4.41
CA CYS A 460 -0.07 -11.87 -5.56
C CYS A 460 -0.76 -12.31 -6.86
N GLU A 461 -2.09 -12.46 -6.88
CA GLU A 461 -2.86 -12.89 -8.07
C GLU A 461 -2.59 -12.01 -9.30
N ILE A 462 -2.35 -10.71 -9.10
CA ILE A 462 -2.09 -9.76 -10.19
C ILE A 462 -0.79 -10.04 -10.95
N LEU A 463 0.16 -10.76 -10.36
CA LEU A 463 1.47 -11.08 -10.96
C LEU A 463 1.43 -12.28 -11.89
N ARG A 464 0.25 -12.86 -12.13
CA ARG A 464 0.09 -14.09 -12.92
C ARG A 464 0.40 -13.82 -14.41
N ARG A 465 1.63 -14.11 -14.83
CA ARG A 465 2.04 -14.06 -16.25
C ARG A 465 1.72 -15.38 -16.99
N SER A 466 1.71 -16.51 -16.28
CA SER A 466 1.26 -17.84 -16.77
C SER A 466 0.85 -18.81 -15.63
N SER A 467 1.51 -18.70 -14.48
CA SER A 467 1.18 -19.38 -13.20
C SER A 467 1.40 -18.43 -12.02
N TYR A 468 1.11 -18.89 -10.80
CA TYR A 468 1.57 -18.19 -9.60
C TYR A 468 3.12 -18.15 -9.54
N THR A 469 3.65 -17.20 -8.78
CA THR A 469 5.09 -16.97 -8.57
C THR A 469 5.49 -17.35 -7.15
N THR A 470 6.74 -17.74 -6.95
CA THR A 470 7.39 -17.95 -5.64
C THR A 470 8.16 -16.72 -5.16
N GLU A 471 8.12 -15.63 -5.94
CA GLU A 471 8.78 -14.38 -5.61
C GLU A 471 7.99 -13.14 -6.05
N TYR A 472 8.20 -12.03 -5.35
CA TYR A 472 7.85 -10.69 -5.85
C TYR A 472 8.82 -9.63 -5.32
N SER A 473 8.94 -8.53 -6.08
CA SER A 473 9.81 -7.41 -5.76
C SER A 473 9.15 -6.37 -4.86
N TYR A 474 9.97 -5.75 -4.02
CA TYR A 474 9.59 -4.57 -3.26
C TYR A 474 10.77 -3.61 -3.06
N SER A 475 10.45 -2.35 -2.75
CA SER A 475 11.38 -1.35 -2.25
C SER A 475 10.74 -0.58 -1.10
N GLY A 476 11.53 -0.25 -0.08
CA GLY A 476 11.05 0.44 1.11
C GLY A 476 11.86 0.10 2.36
N THR A 477 11.68 0.93 3.39
CA THR A 477 12.30 0.75 4.70
C THR A 477 11.32 0.05 5.63
N PRO A 478 11.68 -1.06 6.30
CA PRO A 478 10.78 -1.95 7.04
C PRO A 478 10.42 -1.40 8.42
N GLU A 479 9.95 -0.15 8.47
CA GLU A 479 9.59 0.56 9.68
C GLU A 479 8.23 1.24 9.43
N VAL A 480 7.35 1.27 10.44
CA VAL A 480 5.97 1.78 10.26
C VAL A 480 5.93 3.21 9.74
N ARG A 481 6.87 4.07 10.18
CA ARG A 481 6.96 5.48 9.75
C ARG A 481 7.22 5.65 8.25
N PHE A 482 7.73 4.60 7.60
CA PHE A 482 7.98 4.55 6.17
C PHE A 482 7.05 3.56 5.44
N ALA A 483 6.03 3.02 6.11
CA ALA A 483 5.07 2.10 5.49
C ALA A 483 4.41 2.73 4.24
N ASP A 484 4.16 4.04 4.29
CA ASP A 484 3.55 4.79 3.19
C ASP A 484 4.53 5.12 2.04
N SER A 485 5.82 4.77 2.13
CA SER A 485 6.78 4.89 1.02
C SER A 485 7.08 3.55 0.33
N PHE A 486 6.54 2.43 0.81
CA PHE A 486 6.72 1.14 0.16
C PHE A 486 6.21 1.14 -1.29
N GLU A 487 7.03 0.54 -2.14
CA GLU A 487 6.72 0.21 -3.53
C GLU A 487 6.73 -1.32 -3.67
N LEU A 488 5.61 -1.88 -4.10
CA LEU A 488 5.41 -3.32 -4.28
C LEU A 488 5.16 -3.63 -5.75
N PHE A 489 5.53 -4.83 -6.19
CA PHE A 489 5.30 -5.28 -7.57
C PHE A 489 5.99 -4.35 -8.58
N THR A 490 7.26 -4.02 -8.33
CA THR A 490 8.00 -3.09 -9.16
C THR A 490 8.64 -3.81 -10.33
N ASP A 491 8.45 -3.29 -11.55
CA ASP A 491 9.07 -3.80 -12.78
C ASP A 491 10.48 -3.20 -13.00
N PHE A 492 11.20 -2.82 -11.93
CA PHE A 492 12.53 -2.26 -12.09
C PHE A 492 13.48 -3.29 -12.71
N THR A 493 14.38 -2.82 -13.57
CA THR A 493 15.49 -3.61 -14.13
C THR A 493 16.46 -4.13 -13.07
N ALA A 494 16.38 -3.63 -11.82
CA ALA A 494 17.00 -4.21 -10.63
C ALA A 494 16.15 -3.86 -9.38
N PRO A 495 15.31 -4.77 -8.87
CA PRO A 495 14.61 -4.54 -7.60
C PRO A 495 15.61 -4.47 -6.43
N THR A 496 15.32 -3.64 -5.43
CA THR A 496 16.20 -3.52 -4.24
C THR A 496 16.14 -4.77 -3.37
N HIS A 497 14.95 -5.37 -3.26
CA HIS A 497 14.68 -6.56 -2.45
C HIS A 497 13.61 -7.44 -3.09
N LEU A 498 13.68 -8.74 -2.78
CA LEU A 498 12.71 -9.76 -3.14
C LEU A 498 12.15 -10.40 -1.86
N VAL A 499 10.87 -10.80 -1.93
CA VAL A 499 10.33 -11.80 -1.01
C VAL A 499 10.42 -13.14 -1.72
N CYS A 500 11.44 -13.94 -1.39
CA CYS A 500 11.67 -15.26 -1.98
C CYS A 500 12.47 -16.17 -1.03
N GLN A 501 12.53 -17.46 -1.38
CA GLN A 501 13.25 -18.48 -0.61
C GLN A 501 14.77 -18.21 -0.56
N GLU A 502 15.33 -17.73 -1.67
CA GLU A 502 16.75 -17.45 -1.85
C GLU A 502 17.20 -16.29 -0.96
N GLU A 503 16.43 -15.20 -0.88
CA GLU A 503 16.77 -14.05 -0.02
C GLU A 503 16.61 -14.37 1.48
N ALA A 504 15.86 -15.43 1.82
CA ALA A 504 15.81 -16.03 3.14
C ALA A 504 16.95 -17.04 3.41
N GLU A 505 17.82 -17.32 2.44
CA GLU A 505 18.92 -18.29 2.53
C GLU A 505 18.46 -19.72 2.92
N LEU A 506 17.16 -20.03 2.77
CA LEU A 506 16.58 -21.29 3.21
C LEU A 506 17.21 -22.48 2.48
N SER A 507 17.42 -22.34 1.16
CA SER A 507 18.06 -23.35 0.33
C SER A 507 19.49 -23.68 0.79
N VAL A 508 20.21 -22.72 1.36
CA VAL A 508 21.57 -22.91 1.89
C VAL A 508 21.51 -23.60 3.25
N VAL A 509 20.65 -23.11 4.15
CA VAL A 509 20.47 -23.65 5.49
C VAL A 509 20.03 -25.12 5.47
N LEU A 510 19.10 -25.49 4.58
CA LEU A 510 18.58 -26.85 4.43
C LEU A 510 19.54 -27.85 3.76
N LYS A 511 20.73 -27.42 3.32
CA LYS A 511 21.82 -28.35 2.96
C LYS A 511 22.34 -29.08 4.19
N ASN A 512 22.21 -28.47 5.37
CA ASN A 512 22.59 -29.09 6.62
C ASN A 512 21.56 -30.16 7.02
N PRO A 513 21.95 -31.44 7.18
CA PRO A 513 21.01 -32.51 7.51
C PRO A 513 20.30 -32.32 8.86
N ALA A 514 20.98 -31.75 9.86
CA ALA A 514 20.36 -31.50 11.16
C ALA A 514 19.25 -30.46 11.05
N VAL A 515 19.49 -29.38 10.29
CA VAL A 515 18.50 -28.33 10.08
C VAL A 515 17.34 -28.84 9.23
N ARG A 516 17.61 -29.57 8.15
CA ARG A 516 16.57 -30.19 7.32
C ARG A 516 15.66 -31.10 8.15
N ASN A 517 16.24 -32.02 8.92
CA ASN A 517 15.50 -32.92 9.79
C ASN A 517 14.65 -32.15 10.82
N HIS A 518 15.18 -31.04 11.35
CA HIS A 518 14.44 -30.18 12.27
C HIS A 518 13.24 -29.52 11.60
N PHE A 519 13.41 -28.96 10.40
CA PHE A 519 12.31 -28.34 9.66
C PHE A 519 11.23 -29.37 9.31
N GLU A 520 11.62 -30.54 8.82
CA GLU A 520 10.67 -31.63 8.47
C GLU A 520 9.92 -32.14 9.70
N ARG A 521 10.57 -32.29 10.86
CA ARG A 521 9.92 -32.73 12.11
C ARG A 521 8.89 -31.73 12.64
N ASN A 522 9.09 -30.43 12.40
CA ASN A 522 8.20 -29.37 12.86
C ASN A 522 7.20 -28.91 11.78
N ASP A 523 7.12 -29.63 10.66
CA ASP A 523 6.26 -29.32 9.51
C ASP A 523 6.55 -27.92 8.90
N TYR A 524 7.78 -27.44 9.04
CA TYR A 524 8.21 -26.18 8.43
C TYR A 524 8.46 -26.37 6.94
N CYS A 525 8.13 -25.33 6.16
CA CYS A 525 8.29 -25.35 4.72
C CYS A 525 9.75 -25.52 4.33
N THR A 526 10.04 -26.57 3.57
CA THR A 526 11.37 -26.85 3.02
C THR A 526 11.53 -26.44 1.56
N ASP A 527 10.42 -26.12 0.89
CA ASP A 527 10.39 -25.69 -0.51
C ASP A 527 9.15 -24.84 -0.81
N TRP A 528 9.36 -23.56 -1.15
CA TRP A 528 8.29 -22.61 -1.44
C TRP A 528 7.59 -22.99 -2.74
N LYS A 529 6.26 -23.18 -2.68
CA LYS A 529 5.45 -23.47 -3.86
C LYS A 529 4.74 -22.21 -4.38
N PRO A 530 4.54 -22.08 -5.70
CA PRO A 530 3.84 -20.94 -6.28
C PRO A 530 2.35 -20.98 -5.91
N LYS A 531 1.91 -20.06 -5.06
CA LYS A 531 0.50 -19.94 -4.62
C LYS A 531 0.02 -18.49 -4.68
N ARG A 532 -1.27 -18.26 -4.42
CA ARG A 532 -1.93 -16.96 -4.55
C ARG A 532 -1.41 -15.91 -3.58
N PHE A 533 -1.25 -16.30 -2.32
CA PHE A 533 -0.85 -15.43 -1.24
C PHE A 533 0.58 -15.74 -0.83
N MET A 534 1.35 -14.70 -0.53
CA MET A 534 2.72 -14.80 -0.05
C MET A 534 2.92 -13.79 1.08
N MET A 535 3.83 -14.08 2.00
CA MET A 535 4.13 -13.18 3.11
C MET A 535 4.39 -11.75 2.65
N SER A 536 3.96 -10.76 3.45
CA SER A 536 4.27 -9.34 3.25
C SER A 536 5.77 -9.08 3.46
N PRO A 537 6.35 -7.99 2.91
CA PRO A 537 7.76 -7.67 3.16
C PRO A 537 8.10 -7.51 4.65
N ALA A 538 7.16 -6.97 5.43
CA ALA A 538 7.31 -6.84 6.88
C ALA A 538 7.36 -8.21 7.57
N ALA A 539 6.43 -9.11 7.25
CA ALA A 539 6.44 -10.48 7.78
C ALA A 539 7.71 -11.22 7.35
N PHE A 540 8.12 -11.09 6.09
CA PHE A 540 9.33 -11.71 5.57
C PHE A 540 10.59 -11.24 6.28
N ARG A 541 10.80 -9.91 6.38
CA ARG A 541 12.04 -9.34 6.88
C ARG A 541 12.17 -9.35 8.39
N ASN A 542 11.08 -9.06 9.11
CA ASN A 542 11.11 -8.87 10.55
C ASN A 542 10.72 -10.13 11.34
N ILE A 543 10.11 -11.13 10.69
CA ILE A 543 9.58 -12.32 11.37
C ILE A 543 10.18 -13.59 10.78
N TYR A 544 9.90 -13.88 9.50
CA TYR A 544 10.25 -15.15 8.87
C TYR A 544 11.77 -15.37 8.79
N ARG A 545 12.54 -14.40 8.27
CA ARG A 545 14.00 -14.56 8.14
C ARG A 545 14.71 -14.75 9.48
N PRO A 546 14.47 -13.91 10.52
CA PRO A 546 14.98 -14.18 11.86
C PRO A 546 14.60 -15.58 12.37
N ALA A 547 13.33 -15.97 12.26
CA ALA A 547 12.86 -17.28 12.69
C ALA A 547 13.58 -18.43 11.98
N VAL A 548 13.85 -18.33 10.67
CA VAL A 548 14.65 -19.33 9.93
C VAL A 548 16.05 -19.47 10.52
N ALA A 549 16.72 -18.36 10.84
CA ALA A 549 18.04 -18.42 11.48
C ALA A 549 17.97 -19.03 12.88
N GLU A 550 17.03 -18.61 13.71
CA GLU A 550 16.86 -19.12 15.07
C GLU A 550 16.65 -20.64 15.06
N GLN A 551 15.75 -21.15 14.22
CA GLN A 551 15.48 -22.58 14.08
C GLN A 551 16.71 -23.34 13.55
N ALA A 552 17.47 -22.74 12.63
CA ALA A 552 18.69 -23.33 12.11
C ALA A 552 19.79 -23.44 13.18
N VAL A 553 20.01 -22.36 13.95
CA VAL A 553 20.99 -22.35 15.05
C VAL A 553 20.59 -23.35 16.13
N ALA A 554 19.32 -23.35 16.55
CA ALA A 554 18.79 -24.30 17.52
C ALA A 554 19.02 -25.76 17.07
N ALA A 555 18.73 -26.08 15.81
CA ALA A 555 18.95 -27.41 15.26
C ALA A 555 20.43 -27.81 15.24
N VAL A 556 21.34 -26.91 14.85
CA VAL A 556 22.78 -27.18 14.80
C VAL A 556 23.37 -27.36 16.20
N LEU A 557 23.00 -26.51 17.16
CA LEU A 557 23.45 -26.63 18.55
C LEU A 557 22.91 -27.89 19.21
N THR A 558 21.64 -28.24 18.92
CA THR A 558 21.01 -29.48 19.42
C THR A 558 21.69 -30.72 18.86
N ALA A 559 21.93 -30.77 17.55
CA ALA A 559 22.68 -31.87 16.92
C ALA A 559 24.14 -31.95 17.40
N SER A 560 24.67 -30.85 17.95
CA SER A 560 25.99 -30.80 18.57
C SER A 560 25.99 -31.25 20.04
N GLY A 561 24.86 -31.70 20.60
CA GLY A 561 24.78 -32.23 21.97
C GLY A 561 24.56 -31.19 23.06
N MET A 562 24.06 -30.00 22.71
CA MET A 562 23.52 -29.04 23.68
C MET A 562 21.99 -29.17 23.70
N LYS A 563 21.33 -28.82 24.80
CA LYS A 563 19.86 -28.74 24.83
C LYS A 563 19.45 -27.29 24.54
N TRP A 564 18.59 -27.09 23.55
CA TRP A 564 17.90 -25.81 23.35
C TRP A 564 16.61 -25.77 24.19
N GLU A 565 16.40 -24.69 24.93
CA GLU A 565 15.19 -24.35 25.66
C GLU A 565 14.70 -22.99 25.18
N ASP A 566 13.39 -22.85 24.94
CA ASP A 566 12.82 -21.53 24.62
C ASP A 566 12.86 -20.61 25.84
N MET A 567 12.80 -19.30 25.60
CA MET A 567 12.69 -18.34 26.69
C MET A 567 11.37 -18.55 27.47
N PRO A 568 11.39 -18.46 28.81
CA PRO A 568 10.16 -18.44 29.59
C PRO A 568 9.24 -17.30 29.16
N PHE A 569 7.94 -17.46 29.38
CA PHE A 569 6.91 -16.56 28.86
C PHE A 569 7.15 -15.09 29.25
N GLU A 570 7.50 -14.83 30.52
CA GLU A 570 7.80 -13.50 31.05
C GLU A 570 9.03 -12.81 30.41
N TRP A 571 9.81 -13.59 29.66
CA TRP A 571 11.04 -13.16 28.98
C TRP A 571 10.98 -13.34 27.46
N THR A 572 9.78 -13.55 26.90
CA THR A 572 9.56 -13.67 25.46
C THR A 572 10.17 -12.47 24.71
N GLU A 573 10.80 -12.73 23.56
CA GLU A 573 11.53 -11.75 22.72
C GLU A 573 12.74 -11.06 23.39
N LYS A 574 13.06 -11.34 24.67
CA LYS A 574 14.31 -10.87 25.29
C LYS A 574 15.51 -11.63 24.74
N PHE A 575 15.42 -12.93 24.50
CA PHE A 575 16.48 -13.67 23.82
C PHE A 575 15.82 -14.72 22.93
N ASP A 576 16.57 -15.29 21.98
CA ASP A 576 16.00 -16.26 21.05
C ASP A 576 15.89 -17.65 21.70
N GLY A 577 16.73 -17.94 22.69
CA GLY A 577 16.62 -19.14 23.51
C GLY A 577 17.71 -19.26 24.57
N ILE A 578 17.69 -20.39 25.27
CA ILE A 578 18.66 -20.78 26.27
C ILE A 578 19.28 -22.09 25.83
N ILE A 579 20.60 -22.17 25.86
CA ILE A 579 21.30 -23.44 25.69
C ILE A 579 21.79 -23.96 27.03
N VAL A 580 21.61 -25.27 27.23
CA VAL A 580 22.05 -25.99 28.42
C VAL A 580 23.10 -27.00 28.00
N ASP A 581 24.29 -26.92 28.60
CA ASP A 581 25.27 -27.99 28.49
C ASP A 581 24.77 -29.20 29.28
N GLN A 582 24.53 -30.30 28.58
CA GLN A 582 23.94 -31.50 29.20
C GLN A 582 24.89 -32.20 30.19
N LEU A 583 26.20 -31.90 30.16
CA LEU A 583 27.17 -32.52 31.07
C LEU A 583 27.28 -31.73 32.37
N THR A 584 27.32 -30.40 32.31
CA THR A 584 27.53 -29.54 33.49
C THR A 584 26.25 -28.91 34.03
N GLY A 585 25.17 -28.88 33.25
CA GLY A 585 23.94 -28.17 33.57
C GLY A 585 24.05 -26.65 33.47
N GLN A 586 25.21 -26.11 33.09
CA GLN A 586 25.39 -24.67 32.90
C GLN A 586 24.57 -24.17 31.71
N LYS A 587 24.08 -22.95 31.86
CA LYS A 587 23.18 -22.31 30.91
C LYS A 587 23.83 -21.07 30.30
N ALA A 588 23.49 -20.79 29.05
CA ALA A 588 23.78 -19.52 28.41
C ALA A 588 22.55 -19.03 27.62
N MET A 589 22.26 -17.73 27.66
CA MET A 589 21.24 -17.12 26.81
C MET A 589 21.81 -16.88 25.42
N VAL A 590 21.02 -17.12 24.38
CA VAL A 590 21.43 -17.01 22.98
C VAL A 590 20.63 -15.94 22.26
N ASP A 591 21.34 -15.08 21.53
CA ASP A 591 20.77 -14.10 20.60
C ASP A 591 21.35 -14.37 19.20
N VAL A 592 20.50 -14.86 18.32
CA VAL A 592 20.78 -15.26 16.95
C VAL A 592 20.59 -14.08 16.01
N LYS A 593 21.56 -13.90 15.11
CA LYS A 593 21.55 -12.83 14.13
C LYS A 593 21.60 -13.35 12.70
N PHE A 594 20.61 -12.93 11.91
CA PHE A 594 20.55 -13.12 10.46
C PHE A 594 21.42 -12.07 9.73
N TRP A 595 22.71 -11.96 10.05
CA TRP A 595 23.61 -11.01 9.37
C TRP A 595 24.75 -11.74 8.66
N LYS A 596 25.22 -11.15 7.54
CA LYS A 596 26.51 -11.50 6.91
C LYS A 596 27.69 -10.70 7.48
N ARG A 597 27.45 -9.76 8.40
CA ARG A 597 28.46 -8.88 8.99
C ARG A 597 28.29 -8.72 10.49
N THR A 598 29.38 -8.85 11.22
CA THR A 598 29.42 -8.62 12.67
C THR A 598 29.19 -7.13 12.97
N ARG A 599 28.32 -6.81 13.93
CA ARG A 599 28.03 -5.43 14.37
C ARG A 599 28.36 -5.26 15.84
N PHE A 600 28.73 -4.04 16.22
CA PHE A 600 28.87 -3.67 17.62
C PHE A 600 27.53 -3.74 18.34
N LEU A 601 27.57 -4.13 19.63
CA LEU A 601 26.38 -4.11 20.47
C LEU A 601 25.92 -2.67 20.67
N LYS A 602 24.64 -2.43 20.38
CA LYS A 602 24.00 -1.16 20.73
C LYS A 602 23.96 -1.02 22.26
N GLU A 603 24.01 0.21 22.74
CA GLU A 603 23.99 0.51 24.17
C GLU A 603 22.78 -0.11 24.88
N SER A 604 21.59 -0.06 24.27
CA SER A 604 20.37 -0.69 24.80
C SER A 604 20.48 -2.21 24.97
N HIS A 605 21.25 -2.89 24.12
CA HIS A 605 21.50 -4.33 24.28
C HIS A 605 22.36 -4.64 25.51
N LYS A 606 23.33 -3.78 25.85
CA LYS A 606 24.18 -3.98 27.03
C LYS A 606 23.38 -3.92 28.33
N TYR A 607 22.45 -2.97 28.44
CA TYR A 607 21.55 -2.89 29.60
C TYR A 607 20.63 -4.10 29.69
N LYS A 608 20.08 -4.55 28.55
CA LYS A 608 19.25 -5.75 28.45
C LYS A 608 19.98 -7.00 28.94
N ILE A 609 21.27 -7.16 28.61
CA ILE A 609 22.12 -8.25 29.08
C ILE A 609 22.21 -8.27 30.62
N ILE A 610 22.61 -7.15 31.23
CA ILE A 610 22.82 -7.07 32.69
C ILE A 610 21.50 -7.26 33.44
N ASP A 611 20.42 -6.66 32.94
CA ASP A 611 19.09 -6.81 33.51
C ASP A 611 18.64 -8.28 33.51
N MET A 612 18.80 -8.97 32.38
CA MET A 612 18.43 -10.38 32.24
C MET A 612 19.32 -11.30 33.08
N ALA A 613 20.62 -11.01 33.20
CA ALA A 613 21.50 -11.77 34.08
C ALA A 613 21.06 -11.68 35.55
N LYS A 614 20.66 -10.48 36.02
CA LYS A 614 20.13 -10.29 37.39
C LYS A 614 18.80 -11.02 37.60
N LYS A 615 17.92 -10.97 36.61
CA LYS A 615 16.57 -11.53 36.68
C LYS A 615 16.53 -13.06 36.56
N THR A 616 17.43 -13.64 35.76
CA THR A 616 17.44 -15.09 35.48
C THR A 616 18.53 -15.87 36.21
N GLY A 617 19.57 -15.18 36.70
CA GLY A 617 20.79 -15.82 37.22
C GLY A 617 21.71 -16.39 36.14
N ILE A 618 21.34 -16.30 34.85
CA ILE A 618 22.17 -16.76 33.73
C ILE A 618 23.08 -15.62 33.31
N THR A 619 24.38 -15.73 33.62
CA THR A 619 25.36 -14.67 33.35
C THR A 619 26.03 -14.79 32.00
N LYS A 620 26.08 -15.99 31.42
CA LYS A 620 26.71 -16.25 30.11
C LYS A 620 25.74 -15.95 28.98
N ILE A 621 26.19 -15.17 28.00
CA ILE A 621 25.40 -14.79 26.83
C ILE A 621 26.17 -15.05 25.54
N ILE A 622 25.49 -15.52 24.50
CA ILE A 622 26.09 -15.81 23.21
C ILE A 622 25.34 -15.07 22.10
N TYR A 623 26.05 -14.19 21.42
CA TYR A 623 25.60 -13.57 20.17
C TYR A 623 26.11 -14.41 19.00
N ILE A 624 25.21 -15.00 18.22
CA ILE A 624 25.57 -15.95 17.16
C ILE A 624 25.05 -15.47 15.82
N ASN A 625 25.96 -15.17 14.89
CA ASN A 625 25.54 -15.05 13.48
C ASN A 625 25.24 -16.44 12.90
N LEU A 626 24.24 -16.52 12.03
CA LEU A 626 23.95 -17.77 11.31
C LEU A 626 25.12 -18.18 10.40
N PHE A 627 25.57 -17.26 9.53
CA PHE A 627 26.64 -17.51 8.57
C PHE A 627 27.93 -16.85 8.98
N ASN A 628 29.05 -17.52 8.70
CA ASN A 628 30.38 -17.02 9.00
C ASN A 628 30.86 -15.99 8.01
N GLU A 629 31.50 -14.95 8.54
CA GLU A 629 32.17 -13.91 7.78
C GLU A 629 33.66 -14.24 7.67
N ALA A 630 34.22 -14.24 6.45
CA ALA A 630 35.59 -14.70 6.15
C ALA A 630 36.74 -13.92 6.86
N LYS A 631 36.41 -12.93 7.69
CA LYS A 631 37.35 -12.10 8.47
C LYS A 631 36.91 -11.82 9.91
N ALA A 632 35.78 -12.38 10.36
CA ALA A 632 35.30 -12.14 11.72
C ALA A 632 35.89 -13.19 12.67
N GLU A 633 36.51 -12.72 13.75
CA GLU A 633 37.02 -13.56 14.84
C GLU A 633 36.00 -13.66 15.98
N PHE A 634 36.27 -14.54 16.94
CA PHE A 634 35.54 -14.55 18.19
C PHE A 634 35.77 -13.24 18.95
N GLY A 635 34.70 -12.72 19.55
CA GLY A 635 34.80 -11.65 20.54
C GLY A 635 34.44 -12.20 21.92
N PHE A 636 35.23 -11.83 22.93
CA PHE A 636 34.93 -12.12 24.34
C PHE A 636 35.03 -10.81 25.10
N ALA A 637 33.95 -10.43 25.76
CA ALA A 637 33.96 -9.19 26.52
C ALA A 637 33.12 -9.26 27.79
N ALA A 638 33.53 -8.42 28.74
CA ALA A 638 32.82 -8.15 29.97
C ALA A 638 32.15 -6.77 29.85
N LEU A 639 31.01 -6.61 30.53
CA LEU A 639 30.32 -5.33 30.59
C LEU A 639 30.67 -4.60 31.88
N VAL A 640 31.41 -3.51 31.76
CA VAL A 640 31.86 -2.71 32.91
C VAL A 640 31.16 -1.36 32.90
N ARG A 641 30.68 -0.94 34.08
CA ARG A 641 30.12 0.41 34.24
C ARG A 641 31.27 1.41 34.35
N ASN A 642 31.31 2.35 33.42
CA ASN A 642 32.23 3.48 33.52
C ASN A 642 31.77 4.40 34.66
N GLU A 643 32.61 4.58 35.67
CA GLU A 643 32.27 5.36 36.86
C GLU A 643 32.09 6.87 36.59
N VAL A 644 32.73 7.38 35.54
CA VAL A 644 32.68 8.80 35.16
C VAL A 644 31.43 9.10 34.32
N THR A 645 31.15 8.27 33.33
CA THR A 645 30.04 8.51 32.39
C THR A 645 28.74 7.83 32.81
N GLY A 646 28.81 6.87 33.73
CA GLY A 646 27.69 6.02 34.13
C GLY A 646 27.21 5.06 33.04
N LYS A 647 27.90 4.97 31.89
CA LYS A 647 27.53 4.10 30.76
C LYS A 647 28.14 2.71 30.88
N LEU A 648 27.59 1.74 30.15
CA LEU A 648 28.14 0.40 30.08
C LEU A 648 29.12 0.30 28.92
N GLU A 649 30.36 -0.06 29.22
CA GLU A 649 31.42 -0.24 28.25
C GLU A 649 31.72 -1.72 28.05
N GLU A 650 32.02 -2.06 26.80
CA GLU A 650 32.48 -3.39 26.43
C GLU A 650 34.00 -3.41 26.60
N ILE A 651 34.49 -4.29 27.47
CA ILE A 651 35.94 -4.49 27.66
C ILE A 651 36.28 -5.88 27.18
N ASP A 652 37.11 -5.93 26.13
CA ASP A 652 37.67 -7.18 25.62
C ASP A 652 38.44 -7.89 26.75
N CYS A 653 38.16 -9.16 26.96
CA CYS A 653 38.77 -9.94 28.04
C CYS A 653 38.94 -11.40 27.64
N ALA A 654 39.63 -12.17 28.50
CA ALA A 654 39.75 -13.60 28.29
C ALA A 654 38.38 -14.29 28.41
N MET A 655 38.17 -15.38 27.66
CA MET A 655 36.92 -16.15 27.63
C MET A 655 36.37 -16.47 29.03
N ALA A 656 37.23 -16.89 29.96
CA ALA A 656 36.83 -17.26 31.32
C ALA A 656 36.23 -16.08 32.12
N ALA A 657 36.68 -14.86 31.85
CA ALA A 657 36.22 -13.65 32.52
C ALA A 657 35.07 -12.93 31.77
N SER A 658 34.64 -13.44 30.62
CA SER A 658 33.67 -12.77 29.75
C SER A 658 32.22 -13.08 30.10
N ASP A 659 31.39 -12.03 30.14
CA ASP A 659 29.94 -12.09 30.33
C ASP A 659 29.21 -12.46 29.02
N PHE A 660 29.81 -12.14 27.88
CA PHE A 660 29.26 -12.53 26.59
C PHE A 660 30.32 -12.91 25.55
N MET A 661 29.91 -13.82 24.66
CA MET A 661 30.67 -14.32 23.53
C MET A 661 30.01 -13.89 22.22
N LYS A 662 30.80 -13.33 21.30
CA LYS A 662 30.41 -13.07 19.90
C LYS A 662 30.95 -14.20 19.03
N VAL A 663 30.04 -14.92 18.38
CA VAL A 663 30.33 -16.01 17.45
C VAL A 663 30.16 -15.49 16.02
N PRO A 664 31.22 -15.50 15.20
CA PRO A 664 31.20 -14.89 13.86
C PRO A 664 30.27 -15.59 12.87
N GLY A 665 29.96 -16.86 13.12
CA GLY A 665 29.02 -17.68 12.34
C GLY A 665 28.94 -19.11 12.87
N ILE A 666 27.88 -19.85 12.61
CA ILE A 666 27.80 -21.29 12.94
C ILE A 666 27.78 -22.18 11.69
N LEU A 667 27.36 -21.63 10.55
CA LEU A 667 27.39 -22.27 9.23
C LEU A 667 28.37 -21.56 8.27
N SER A 668 28.97 -22.32 7.37
CA SER A 668 29.64 -21.79 6.17
C SER A 668 28.62 -21.25 5.16
N GLU A 669 29.05 -20.50 4.15
CA GLU A 669 28.21 -20.07 3.02
C GLU A 669 27.62 -21.26 2.23
N ASN A 670 28.19 -22.46 2.40
CA ASN A 670 27.69 -23.70 1.78
C ASN A 670 26.74 -24.49 2.70
N GLY A 671 26.50 -24.04 3.93
CA GLY A 671 25.64 -24.71 4.92
C GLY A 671 26.35 -25.73 5.81
N ASP A 672 27.68 -25.80 5.77
CA ASP A 672 28.46 -26.73 6.59
C ASP A 672 28.63 -26.21 8.02
N VAL A 673 28.54 -27.09 9.03
CA VAL A 673 28.76 -26.72 10.43
C VAL A 673 30.23 -26.38 10.68
N LEU A 674 30.48 -25.23 11.30
CA LEU A 674 31.81 -24.82 11.73
C LEU A 674 32.17 -25.47 13.06
N LYS A 675 32.69 -26.70 13.00
CA LYS A 675 33.00 -27.53 14.18
C LYS A 675 33.88 -26.84 15.23
N ASN A 676 34.84 -26.02 14.81
CA ASN A 676 35.70 -25.27 15.74
C ASN A 676 34.89 -24.24 16.54
N HIS A 677 33.86 -23.65 15.94
CA HIS A 677 33.00 -22.68 16.61
C HIS A 677 32.08 -23.34 17.62
N ILE A 678 31.54 -24.52 17.28
CA ILE A 678 30.79 -25.36 18.22
C ILE A 678 31.65 -25.72 19.45
N LYS A 679 32.92 -26.10 19.24
CA LYS A 679 33.85 -26.40 20.34
C LYS A 679 34.08 -25.18 21.23
N ALA A 680 34.27 -24.00 20.65
CA ALA A 680 34.46 -22.76 21.39
C ALA A 680 33.22 -22.41 22.23
N ILE A 681 32.01 -22.54 21.67
CA ILE A 681 30.74 -22.33 22.38
C ILE A 681 30.65 -23.26 23.59
N LYS A 682 30.91 -24.56 23.40
CA LYS A 682 30.91 -25.53 24.51
C LYS A 682 31.93 -25.18 25.58
N HIS A 683 33.12 -24.72 25.20
CA HIS A 683 34.14 -24.35 26.15
C HIS A 683 33.73 -23.11 26.95
N TYR A 684 33.14 -22.12 26.30
CA TYR A 684 32.66 -20.88 26.92
C TYR A 684 31.54 -21.11 27.94
N ILE A 685 30.57 -21.97 27.63
CA ILE A 685 29.49 -22.31 28.57
C ILE A 685 30.04 -23.02 29.81
N ARG A 686 31.15 -23.75 29.65
CA ARG A 686 31.79 -24.55 30.70
C ARG A 686 32.75 -23.77 31.59
N SER A 687 33.30 -22.67 31.09
CA SER A 687 34.18 -21.76 31.83
C SER A 687 33.36 -20.84 32.73
#